data_AF-A0A015K7L0-F1
#
_entry.id   AF-A0A015K7L0-F1
#
_cell.length_a   1.000
_cell.length_b   1.000
_cell.length_c   1.000
_cell.angle_alpha   90.00
_cell.angle_beta   90.00
_cell.angle_gamma   90.00
#
_symmetry.space_group_name_H-M   'P 1'
#
loop_
_entity.id
_entity.type
_entity.pdbx_description
1 polymer ?
#
loop_
_entity_poly.entity_id
_entity_poly.type
_entity_poly.pdbx_seq_one_letter_code
_entity_poly.pdbx_strand_id
1 'polypeptide(L)'
;MSENIKNEWIDWIEEAITKEYFKYYDYSQFSDVSVIGTGGFGKVYRANWKNSKYLALKSFSNFNNATAKEVVHELKLQRDVDFHNNIISFYGITADENKKYLFVLEYADGGTLKQYLKKYLNNLTWDNKFNLAYQLASAVSCLHNEGIVHRDLHSGNVLVHQNNIKLADFGLSKRLGDATTQSTFFGVIPYIDPTRFSKRKNSTDPIIVYTLNKMSDVYSVGVLLWEISSYRPPFYTEGESYDVSLVVEISQGHRETVVPNTPEEYSKLYIECWDGEPCNRPTINQVVERLKTILMKSIILKTNSIAGNCFSLPEFEMNFLIEDNSSIDNISHNSLNSLHGQISQIINNFDAMNTQEIIDTLATDLELVANKLESFIFKITNEGKNTLGLRKQYIFDYLSKNELSKGAVPVTIAPEELFKWLLCHQNKPTYIFLLGYFYYLGIETNINHKKSFDLFFDASESMHVLSQYFVGECYQLGNGVEKKEKIAFEHFKRVAKKGHAMGQLKLGTIYDKGIPGIRKNSRKAANWYEKAADNGNNLAKYNLAFMYKDGTGVCKNYKKAFSLFKQSAENGDPDGMSMLGYCYNNGVGTPIDKMKAFESYQKAVKLGNISAQYNLALMYEAGEGIEKDIDEAIYWYKKASEQGDRDAENRLKLLEEIKKEDEMILFKGNFHNSKLFV
;
A
#
# COMPACT_ATOMS: atom_id res chain seq x y z
N MET A 1 56.63 -1.31 3.32
CA MET A 1 55.96 -0.12 3.88
C MET A 1 54.48 -0.36 3.74
N SER A 2 53.80 -0.66 4.85
CA SER A 2 52.36 -0.84 4.92
C SER A 2 51.69 0.51 4.72
N GLU A 3 51.03 0.71 3.58
CA GLU A 3 50.15 1.87 3.39
C GLU A 3 49.02 1.80 4.42
N ASN A 4 49.00 2.78 5.33
CA ASN A 4 47.88 3.04 6.23
C ASN A 4 46.64 3.30 5.38
N ILE A 5 45.78 2.29 5.23
CA ILE A 5 44.42 2.48 4.74
C ILE A 5 43.73 3.39 5.77
N LYS A 6 43.59 4.67 5.43
CA LYS A 6 42.79 5.62 6.23
C LYS A 6 41.36 5.11 6.30
N ASN A 7 40.83 5.00 7.51
CA ASN A 7 39.47 4.55 7.75
C ASN A 7 38.57 5.78 7.77
N GLU A 8 37.84 6.00 6.69
CA GLU A 8 36.96 7.16 6.47
C GLU A 8 35.98 7.42 7.62
N TRP A 9 35.50 6.38 8.30
CA TRP A 9 34.54 6.50 9.41
C TRP A 9 35.21 6.92 10.71
N ILE A 10 36.46 6.50 10.92
CA ILE A 10 37.28 6.96 12.05
C ILE A 10 37.67 8.42 11.84
N ASP A 11 38.09 8.77 10.62
CA ASP A 11 38.39 10.16 10.25
C ASP A 11 37.16 11.05 10.45
N TRP A 12 35.95 10.55 10.14
CA TRP A 12 34.69 11.25 10.39
C TRP A 12 34.44 11.52 11.88
N ILE A 13 34.67 10.52 12.76
CA ILE A 13 34.51 10.68 14.20
C ILE A 13 35.52 11.72 14.74
N GLU A 14 36.77 11.63 14.29
CA GLU A 14 37.83 12.58 14.66
C GLU A 14 37.52 14.01 14.19
N GLU A 15 37.00 14.15 12.96
CA GLU A 15 36.58 15.43 12.42
C GLU A 15 35.38 16.00 13.19
N ALA A 16 34.39 15.18 13.51
CA ALA A 16 33.22 15.59 14.28
C ALA A 16 33.59 16.05 15.71
N ILE A 17 34.57 15.40 16.34
CA ILE A 17 35.13 15.82 17.62
C ILE A 17 35.90 17.15 17.46
N THR A 18 36.75 17.25 16.44
CA THR A 18 37.60 18.44 16.20
C THR A 18 36.78 19.67 15.85
N LYS A 19 35.68 19.50 15.12
CA LYS A 19 34.72 20.55 14.77
C LYS A 19 33.69 20.84 15.87
N GLU A 20 33.84 20.21 17.04
CA GLU A 20 32.95 20.36 18.20
C GLU A 20 31.48 20.03 17.92
N TYR A 21 31.21 19.16 16.94
CA TYR A 21 29.85 18.66 16.69
C TYR A 21 29.38 17.74 17.83
N PHE A 22 30.32 17.04 18.47
CA PHE A 22 30.07 16.26 19.67
C PHE A 22 31.03 16.66 20.77
N LYS A 23 30.52 16.72 22.00
CA LYS A 23 31.36 16.99 23.17
C LYS A 23 32.31 15.82 23.41
N TYR A 24 33.61 16.11 23.47
CA TYR A 24 34.62 15.15 23.89
C TYR A 24 34.79 15.19 25.42
N TYR A 25 34.71 14.02 26.05
CA TYR A 25 34.95 13.84 27.48
C TYR A 25 36.37 13.29 27.67
N ASP A 26 37.13 13.92 28.56
CA ASP A 26 38.45 13.42 28.96
C ASP A 26 38.31 12.16 29.84
N TYR A 27 38.75 11.01 29.33
CA TYR A 27 38.58 9.73 30.00
C TYR A 27 39.18 9.72 31.42
N SER A 28 40.26 10.46 31.65
CA SER A 28 40.93 10.53 32.96
C SER A 28 40.08 11.14 34.07
N GLN A 29 39.00 11.85 33.71
CA GLN A 29 38.08 12.49 34.66
C GLN A 29 36.94 11.56 35.10
N PHE A 30 36.89 10.32 34.58
CA PHE A 30 36.00 9.28 35.06
C PHE A 30 36.63 8.49 36.21
N SER A 31 35.83 8.18 37.22
CA SER A 31 36.19 7.31 38.35
C SER A 31 35.07 6.31 38.65
N ASP A 32 35.28 5.35 39.56
CA ASP A 32 34.29 4.32 39.90
C ASP A 32 33.71 3.60 38.67
N VAL A 33 34.61 3.20 37.76
CA VAL A 33 34.24 2.55 36.50
C VAL A 33 33.94 1.07 36.74
N SER A 34 32.67 0.68 36.62
CA SER A 34 32.20 -0.69 36.85
C SER A 34 31.37 -1.20 35.68
N VAL A 35 31.58 -2.46 35.26
CA VAL A 35 30.78 -3.09 34.19
C VAL A 35 29.36 -3.33 34.69
N ILE A 36 28.36 -2.85 33.94
CA ILE A 36 26.93 -3.03 34.24
C ILE A 36 26.18 -3.83 33.17
N GLY A 37 26.76 -4.00 31.98
CA GLY A 37 26.17 -4.78 30.90
C GLY A 37 27.25 -5.34 29.97
N THR A 38 26.99 -6.53 29.41
CA THR A 38 27.84 -7.15 28.37
C THR A 38 26.91 -7.74 27.32
N GLY A 39 27.07 -7.31 26.07
CA GLY A 39 26.30 -7.77 24.92
C GLY A 39 27.20 -8.14 23.73
N GLY A 40 26.59 -8.55 22.61
CA GLY A 40 27.33 -8.94 21.41
C GLY A 40 28.17 -7.80 20.82
N PHE A 41 27.72 -6.55 20.98
CA PHE A 41 28.35 -5.37 20.41
C PHE A 41 29.36 -4.67 21.34
N GLY A 42 29.44 -5.05 22.60
CA GLY A 42 30.35 -4.41 23.55
C GLY A 42 29.94 -4.51 25.01
N LYS A 43 30.59 -3.69 25.83
CA LYS A 43 30.34 -3.60 27.27
C LYS A 43 29.80 -2.22 27.60
N VAL A 44 28.93 -2.17 28.60
CA VAL A 44 28.43 -0.91 29.16
C VAL A 44 28.98 -0.79 30.58
N TYR A 45 29.56 0.37 30.88
CA TYR A 45 30.14 0.70 32.17
C TYR A 45 29.35 1.83 32.81
N ARG A 46 29.14 1.76 34.12
CA ARG A 46 28.80 2.92 34.94
C ARG A 46 30.11 3.61 35.32
N ALA A 47 30.17 4.94 35.17
CA ALA A 47 31.32 5.74 35.58
C ALA A 47 30.87 7.06 36.20
N ASN A 48 31.59 7.51 37.24
CA ASN A 48 31.35 8.80 37.88
C ASN A 48 32.18 9.89 37.18
N TRP A 49 31.50 10.86 36.57
CA TRP A 49 32.12 12.00 35.91
C TRP A 49 32.43 13.12 36.91
N LYS A 50 33.72 13.44 37.10
CA LYS A 50 34.19 14.50 38.02
C LYS A 50 33.61 14.41 39.44
N ASN A 51 33.35 13.19 39.94
CA ASN A 51 32.72 12.96 41.24
C ASN A 51 31.36 13.65 41.43
N SER A 52 30.65 13.95 40.33
CA SER A 52 29.43 14.76 40.34
C SER A 52 28.18 13.98 39.94
N LYS A 53 28.27 13.20 38.86
CA LYS A 53 27.15 12.45 38.31
C LYS A 53 27.62 11.16 37.67
N TYR A 54 26.78 10.13 37.74
CA TYR A 54 27.00 8.89 37.03
C TYR A 54 26.57 9.01 35.56
N LEU A 55 27.40 8.49 34.67
CA LEU A 55 27.16 8.36 33.23
C LEU A 55 27.40 6.91 32.79
N ALA A 56 26.77 6.52 31.69
CA ALA A 56 27.01 5.22 31.07
C ALA A 56 28.06 5.37 29.96
N LEU A 57 29.06 4.50 29.96
CA LEU A 57 30.06 4.41 28.90
C LEU A 57 29.78 3.14 28.08
N LYS A 58 29.39 3.27 26.81
CA LYS A 58 29.19 2.13 25.90
C LYS A 58 30.45 1.94 25.06
N SER A 59 31.12 0.80 25.23
CA SER A 59 32.24 0.39 24.41
C SER A 59 31.76 -0.43 23.21
N PHE A 60 32.62 -0.57 22.20
CA PHE A 60 32.34 -1.38 21.01
C PHE A 60 33.38 -2.52 20.87
N SER A 61 32.91 -3.74 20.68
CA SER A 61 33.76 -4.93 20.47
C SER A 61 34.42 -4.87 19.10
N ASN A 62 35.70 -5.26 19.00
CA ASN A 62 36.42 -5.40 17.73
C ASN A 62 36.32 -4.18 16.79
N PHE A 63 36.59 -2.98 17.31
CA PHE A 63 36.48 -1.70 16.59
C PHE A 63 37.28 -1.73 15.26
N ASN A 64 36.56 -2.02 14.17
CA ASN A 64 37.05 -2.10 12.81
C ASN A 64 36.23 -1.16 11.91
N ASN A 65 36.49 -1.16 10.60
CA ASN A 65 35.76 -0.29 9.66
C ASN A 65 34.24 -0.47 9.69
N ALA A 66 33.75 -1.70 9.83
CA ALA A 66 32.32 -1.99 9.90
C ALA A 66 31.70 -1.49 11.21
N THR A 67 32.35 -1.73 12.34
CA THR A 67 31.89 -1.22 13.64
C THR A 67 31.96 0.30 13.70
N ALA A 68 32.98 0.94 13.12
CA ALA A 68 33.06 2.40 13.02
C ALA A 68 31.90 2.97 12.19
N LYS A 69 31.52 2.31 11.09
CA LYS A 69 30.34 2.68 10.29
C LYS A 69 29.04 2.57 11.10
N GLU A 70 28.86 1.49 11.86
CA GLU A 70 27.68 1.30 12.75
C GLU A 70 27.63 2.37 13.85
N VAL A 71 28.78 2.73 14.41
CA VAL A 71 28.92 3.80 15.41
C VAL A 71 28.52 5.16 14.84
N VAL A 72 29.03 5.53 13.66
CA VAL A 72 28.65 6.77 12.97
C VAL A 72 27.15 6.77 12.64
N HIS A 73 26.61 5.62 12.24
CA HIS A 73 25.19 5.48 11.97
C HIS A 73 24.33 5.68 13.25
N GLU A 74 24.70 5.06 14.37
CA GLU A 74 24.02 5.25 15.66
C GLU A 74 24.09 6.72 16.11
N LEU A 75 25.23 7.40 15.93
CA LEU A 75 25.38 8.85 16.22
C LEU A 75 24.42 9.71 15.39
N LYS A 76 24.26 9.41 14.11
CA LYS A 76 23.33 10.14 13.23
C LYS A 76 21.88 9.95 13.69
N LEU A 77 21.49 8.70 13.98
CA LEU A 77 20.14 8.40 14.44
C LEU A 77 19.84 9.06 15.79
N GLN A 78 20.79 9.03 16.74
CA GLN A 78 20.63 9.66 18.04
C GLN A 78 20.30 11.16 17.93
N ARG A 79 20.97 11.88 17.03
CA ARG A 79 20.71 13.31 16.80
C ARG A 79 19.31 13.58 16.25
N ASP A 80 18.73 12.65 15.51
CA ASP A 80 17.40 12.83 14.93
C ASP A 80 16.29 12.67 15.99
N VAL A 81 16.59 12.10 17.16
CA VAL A 81 15.58 11.72 18.17
C VAL A 81 15.93 12.12 19.60
N ASP A 82 17.05 12.84 19.82
CA ASP A 82 17.54 13.23 21.14
C ASP A 82 16.62 14.21 21.89
N PHE A 83 15.66 14.80 21.18
CA PHE A 83 14.63 15.68 21.73
C PHE A 83 13.57 14.93 22.56
N HIS A 84 13.44 13.61 22.42
CA HIS A 84 12.37 12.86 23.10
C HIS A 84 12.80 12.33 24.47
N ASN A 85 12.09 12.75 25.53
CA ASN A 85 12.43 12.46 26.93
C ASN A 85 12.53 10.95 27.28
N ASN A 86 11.80 10.08 26.56
CA ASN A 86 11.87 8.61 26.76
C ASN A 86 12.91 7.88 25.90
N ILE A 87 13.84 8.59 25.27
CA ILE A 87 15.01 8.02 24.60
C ILE A 87 16.25 8.26 25.47
N ILE A 88 17.18 7.32 25.48
CA ILE A 88 18.42 7.46 26.25
C ILE A 88 19.26 8.60 25.69
N SER A 89 19.61 9.57 26.52
CA SER A 89 20.30 10.77 26.04
C SER A 89 21.75 10.47 25.67
N PHE A 90 22.18 10.94 24.50
CA PHE A 90 23.59 10.94 24.09
C PHE A 90 24.27 12.24 24.52
N TYR A 91 25.36 12.15 25.29
CA TYR A 91 26.06 13.33 25.80
C TYR A 91 27.36 13.65 25.08
N GLY A 92 27.98 12.67 24.41
CA GLY A 92 29.26 12.86 23.73
C GLY A 92 30.08 11.59 23.59
N ILE A 93 31.37 11.79 23.28
CA ILE A 93 32.32 10.72 23.00
C ILE A 93 33.50 10.83 23.96
N THR A 94 34.05 9.70 24.39
CA THR A 94 35.36 9.62 25.07
C THR A 94 36.20 8.56 24.37
N ALA A 95 37.51 8.56 24.56
CA ALA A 95 38.37 7.46 24.13
C ALA A 95 39.18 6.93 25.31
N ASP A 96 39.31 5.61 25.42
CA ASP A 96 40.18 4.99 26.42
C ASP A 96 41.68 5.20 26.09
N GLU A 97 42.57 4.72 26.96
CA GLU A 97 44.03 4.82 26.80
C GLU A 97 44.55 4.19 25.48
N ASN A 98 43.76 3.32 24.84
CA ASN A 98 44.08 2.67 23.57
C ASN A 98 43.40 3.32 22.36
N LYS A 99 42.84 4.53 22.53
CA LYS A 99 42.03 5.25 21.53
C LYS A 99 40.79 4.48 21.05
N LYS A 100 40.22 3.62 21.88
CA LYS A 100 38.92 3.00 21.57
C LYS A 100 37.83 3.99 21.95
N TYR A 101 37.07 4.45 20.97
CA TYR A 101 35.95 5.36 21.21
C TYR A 101 34.84 4.68 22.00
N LEU A 102 34.28 5.39 22.98
CA LEU A 102 33.11 5.00 23.76
C LEU A 102 32.07 6.12 23.68
N PHE A 103 30.80 5.75 23.69
CA PHE A 103 29.73 6.72 23.88
C PHE A 103 29.56 7.06 25.34
N VAL A 104 29.37 8.34 25.62
CA VAL A 104 28.98 8.89 26.90
C VAL A 104 27.47 9.12 26.87
N LEU A 105 26.73 8.32 27.63
CA LEU A 105 25.27 8.25 27.63
C LEU A 105 24.70 8.59 29.01
N GLU A 106 23.40 8.90 29.02
CA GLU A 106 22.59 8.93 30.23
C GLU A 106 22.69 7.60 31.00
N TYR A 107 22.83 7.69 32.33
CA TYR A 107 22.86 6.52 33.19
C TYR A 107 21.47 6.23 33.75
N ALA A 108 20.88 5.12 33.33
CA ALA A 108 19.59 4.64 33.83
C ALA A 108 19.76 3.80 35.11
N ASP A 109 19.49 4.42 36.26
CA ASP A 109 19.64 3.84 37.60
C ASP A 109 18.74 2.63 37.92
N GLY A 110 17.62 2.49 37.20
CA GLY A 110 16.71 1.36 37.31
C GLY A 110 17.15 0.10 36.55
N GLY A 111 18.22 0.20 35.74
CA GLY A 111 18.71 -0.90 34.91
C GLY A 111 17.79 -1.19 33.72
N THR A 112 17.86 -2.41 33.19
CA THR A 112 16.96 -2.84 32.09
C THR A 112 15.55 -3.06 32.60
N LEU A 113 14.55 -2.96 31.72
CA LEU A 113 13.15 -3.20 32.06
C LEU A 113 12.96 -4.59 32.68
N LYS A 114 13.65 -5.61 32.14
CA LYS A 114 13.66 -6.97 32.70
C LYS A 114 14.13 -7.01 34.16
N GLN A 115 15.22 -6.31 34.49
CA GLN A 115 15.75 -6.24 35.84
C GLN A 115 14.81 -5.44 36.77
N TYR A 116 14.28 -4.33 36.26
CA TYR A 116 13.34 -3.47 36.98
C TYR A 116 12.06 -4.22 37.36
N LEU A 117 11.41 -4.90 36.41
CA LEU A 117 10.20 -5.69 36.66
C LEU A 117 10.45 -6.82 37.66
N LYS A 118 11.61 -7.49 37.59
CA LYS A 118 11.99 -8.52 38.57
C LYS A 118 12.17 -7.94 39.97
N LYS A 119 12.78 -6.75 40.09
CA LYS A 119 13.00 -6.06 41.38
C LYS A 119 11.69 -5.61 42.03
N TYR A 120 10.72 -5.17 41.23
CA TYR A 120 9.41 -4.69 41.70
C TYR A 120 8.29 -5.70 41.50
N LEU A 121 8.61 -7.00 41.57
CA LEU A 121 7.65 -8.08 41.41
C LEU A 121 6.44 -7.86 42.34
N ASN A 122 5.25 -7.71 41.76
CA ASN A 122 3.98 -7.43 42.44
C ASN A 122 3.87 -6.09 43.17
N ASN A 123 4.85 -5.19 43.03
CA ASN A 123 4.86 -3.89 43.71
C ASN A 123 4.47 -2.71 42.80
N LEU A 124 4.26 -2.92 41.49
CA LEU A 124 3.79 -1.87 40.58
C LEU A 124 2.26 -1.87 40.51
N THR A 125 1.68 -0.68 40.68
CA THR A 125 0.24 -0.46 40.44
C THR A 125 -0.06 -0.48 38.93
N TRP A 126 -1.33 -0.64 38.56
CA TRP A 126 -1.73 -0.56 37.15
C TRP A 126 -1.44 0.81 36.52
N ASP A 127 -1.50 1.90 37.27
CA ASP A 127 -1.12 3.22 36.76
C ASP A 127 0.37 3.29 36.44
N ASN A 128 1.23 2.68 37.27
CA ASN A 128 2.65 2.59 36.95
C ASN A 128 2.87 1.78 35.67
N LYS A 129 2.18 0.65 35.52
CA LYS A 129 2.26 -0.20 34.32
C LYS A 129 1.77 0.52 33.06
N PHE A 130 0.65 1.23 33.13
CA PHE A 130 0.13 2.04 32.03
C PHE A 130 1.09 3.15 31.64
N ASN A 131 1.71 3.81 32.63
CA ASN A 131 2.70 4.84 32.36
C ASN A 131 3.94 4.28 31.65
N LEU A 132 4.49 3.15 32.13
CA LEU A 132 5.61 2.48 31.47
C LEU A 132 5.26 2.06 30.03
N ALA A 133 4.06 1.49 29.83
CA ALA A 133 3.56 1.13 28.52
C ALA A 133 3.43 2.33 27.57
N TYR A 134 2.83 3.42 28.06
CA TYR A 134 2.63 4.65 27.29
C TYR A 134 3.95 5.28 26.88
N GLN A 135 4.91 5.39 27.80
CA GLN A 135 6.23 5.95 27.52
C GLN A 135 7.02 5.11 26.51
N LEU A 136 6.95 3.78 26.64
CA LEU A 136 7.54 2.87 25.66
C LEU A 136 6.93 3.06 24.26
N ALA A 137 5.60 3.06 24.16
CA ALA A 137 4.91 3.26 22.88
C ALA A 137 5.21 4.64 22.28
N SER A 138 5.31 5.68 23.12
CA SER A 138 5.63 7.05 22.70
C SER A 138 7.07 7.15 22.16
N ALA A 139 8.04 6.52 22.82
CA ALA A 139 9.42 6.45 22.32
C ALA A 139 9.49 5.74 20.97
N VAL A 140 8.79 4.62 20.78
CA VAL A 140 8.76 3.90 19.50
C VAL A 140 8.00 4.70 18.42
N SER A 141 6.94 5.42 18.80
CA SER A 141 6.23 6.35 17.91
C SER A 141 7.14 7.47 17.41
N CYS A 142 7.96 8.05 18.30
CA CYS A 142 8.97 9.04 17.95
C CYS A 142 9.93 8.49 16.89
N LEU A 143 10.49 7.29 17.10
CA LEU A 143 11.35 6.64 16.11
C LEU A 143 10.63 6.47 14.76
N HIS A 144 9.38 5.99 14.77
CA HIS A 144 8.64 5.71 13.55
C HIS A 144 8.27 6.98 12.77
N ASN A 145 7.98 8.08 13.46
CA ASN A 145 7.69 9.37 12.84
C ASN A 145 8.93 9.93 12.12
N GLU A 146 10.12 9.73 12.68
CA GLU A 146 11.40 10.05 12.04
C GLU A 146 11.86 8.99 10.99
N GLY A 147 11.00 8.01 10.68
CA GLY A 147 11.27 6.99 9.67
C GLY A 147 12.29 5.92 10.10
N ILE A 148 12.55 5.81 11.41
CA ILE A 148 13.47 4.84 12.03
C ILE A 148 12.69 3.60 12.46
N VAL A 149 13.21 2.41 12.13
CA VAL A 149 12.68 1.13 12.62
C VAL A 149 13.70 0.52 13.58
N HIS A 150 13.28 0.21 14.81
CA HIS A 150 14.19 -0.25 15.86
C HIS A 150 14.79 -1.62 15.55
N ARG A 151 13.95 -2.58 15.12
CA ARG A 151 14.30 -3.96 14.67
C ARG A 151 14.83 -4.92 15.74
N ASP A 152 15.05 -4.44 16.96
CA ASP A 152 15.60 -5.22 18.08
C ASP A 152 14.99 -4.77 19.42
N LEU A 153 13.68 -4.57 19.44
CA LEU A 153 12.96 -4.21 20.66
C LEU A 153 12.80 -5.44 21.55
N HIS A 154 13.38 -5.37 22.74
CA HIS A 154 13.19 -6.35 23.81
C HIS A 154 13.52 -5.69 25.16
N SER A 155 13.19 -6.34 26.28
CA SER A 155 13.30 -5.73 27.62
C SER A 155 14.74 -5.54 28.13
N GLY A 156 15.73 -5.90 27.31
CA GLY A 156 17.14 -5.58 27.51
C GLY A 156 17.53 -4.22 26.93
N ASN A 157 16.85 -3.78 25.85
CA ASN A 157 17.08 -2.51 25.17
C ASN A 157 16.13 -1.40 25.66
N VAL A 158 15.19 -1.75 26.54
CA VAL A 158 14.37 -0.79 27.27
C VAL A 158 14.96 -0.62 28.67
N LEU A 159 15.34 0.59 29.04
CA LEU A 159 15.89 0.93 30.35
C LEU A 159 14.87 1.69 31.20
N VAL A 160 15.11 1.75 32.51
CA VAL A 160 14.30 2.56 33.43
C VAL A 160 15.19 3.53 34.18
N HIS A 161 14.87 4.82 34.12
CA HIS A 161 15.54 5.87 34.89
C HIS A 161 14.50 6.64 35.69
N GLN A 162 14.66 6.71 37.02
CA GLN A 162 13.72 7.44 37.89
C GLN A 162 12.23 7.07 37.63
N ASN A 163 11.96 5.77 37.46
CA ASN A 163 10.64 5.20 37.11
C ASN A 163 10.09 5.57 35.72
N ASN A 164 10.90 6.17 34.84
CA ASN A 164 10.54 6.47 33.46
C ASN A 164 11.27 5.56 32.48
N ILE A 165 10.61 5.21 31.37
CA ILE A 165 11.23 4.47 30.27
C ILE A 165 12.28 5.32 29.57
N LYS A 166 13.42 4.68 29.27
CA LYS A 166 14.48 5.17 28.39
C LYS A 166 14.79 4.09 27.35
N LEU A 167 14.35 4.32 26.12
CA LEU A 167 14.63 3.43 24.99
C LEU A 167 16.08 3.60 24.54
N ALA A 168 16.80 2.49 24.41
CA ALA A 168 18.22 2.46 24.10
C ALA A 168 18.53 1.46 22.99
N ASP A 169 19.77 1.49 22.52
CA ASP A 169 20.38 0.48 21.63
C ASP A 169 19.64 0.22 20.30
N PHE A 170 19.26 1.29 19.63
CA PHE A 170 18.78 1.27 18.24
C PHE A 170 19.94 1.38 17.23
N GLY A 171 21.12 0.83 17.57
CA GLY A 171 22.30 0.82 16.69
C GLY A 171 22.15 -0.08 15.44
N LEU A 172 21.27 -1.10 15.52
CA LEU A 172 20.85 -1.93 14.38
C LEU A 172 19.68 -1.33 13.59
N SER A 173 19.17 -0.19 14.05
CA SER A 173 18.04 0.48 13.42
C SER A 173 18.47 1.14 12.15
N LYS A 174 17.59 1.14 11.16
CA LYS A 174 17.89 1.73 9.86
C LYS A 174 16.72 2.61 9.43
N ARG A 175 17.04 3.68 8.71
CA ARG A 175 16.03 4.43 7.97
C ARG A 175 15.42 3.50 6.91
N LEU A 176 14.15 3.74 6.58
CA LEU A 176 13.46 3.04 5.50
C LEU A 176 14.31 3.13 4.21
N GLY A 177 14.84 1.99 3.74
CA GLY A 177 15.68 1.92 2.54
C GLY A 177 16.90 1.02 2.66
N ASP A 178 17.53 0.92 3.83
CA ASP A 178 18.77 0.15 3.98
C ASP A 178 18.49 -1.29 4.50
N ALA A 179 18.80 -2.29 3.66
CA ALA A 179 18.75 -3.71 4.01
C ALA A 179 20.16 -4.28 4.15
N THR A 180 20.43 -4.93 5.29
CA THR A 180 21.43 -6.00 5.56
C THR A 180 21.99 -5.86 6.98
N THR A 181 21.68 -6.80 7.87
CA THR A 181 22.62 -7.76 8.53
C THR A 181 21.98 -8.37 9.79
N GLN A 182 22.47 -9.57 10.10
CA GLN A 182 21.99 -10.54 11.10
C GLN A 182 22.80 -10.45 12.40
N SER A 183 22.14 -10.56 13.55
CA SER A 183 22.55 -11.23 14.82
C SER A 183 21.59 -10.75 15.94
N THR A 184 21.36 -11.36 17.11
CA THR A 184 21.78 -12.61 17.79
C THR A 184 20.52 -13.36 18.21
N PHE A 185 20.36 -14.62 17.77
CA PHE A 185 19.02 -15.18 17.53
C PHE A 185 18.24 -15.67 18.76
N PHE A 186 18.89 -16.15 19.83
CA PHE A 186 18.18 -17.02 20.79
C PHE A 186 17.57 -16.31 22.00
N GLY A 187 18.19 -15.28 22.58
CA GLY A 187 17.68 -14.62 23.79
C GLY A 187 16.48 -13.69 23.59
N VAL A 188 16.14 -13.40 22.34
CA VAL A 188 15.12 -12.41 21.93
C VAL A 188 14.00 -13.03 21.08
N ILE A 189 13.98 -14.36 20.92
CA ILE A 189 13.01 -15.10 20.08
C ILE A 189 11.57 -14.61 20.29
N PRO A 190 11.06 -14.46 21.53
CA PRO A 190 9.67 -14.06 21.74
C PRO A 190 9.31 -12.68 21.21
N TYR A 191 10.29 -11.78 21.07
CA TYR A 191 10.06 -10.41 20.62
C TYR A 191 10.16 -10.26 19.10
N ILE A 192 10.58 -11.31 18.39
CA ILE A 192 10.78 -11.28 16.94
C ILE A 192 9.46 -11.52 16.21
N ASP A 193 9.17 -10.67 15.23
CA ASP A 193 8.05 -10.83 14.32
C ASP A 193 8.00 -12.24 13.67
N PRO A 194 6.92 -13.02 13.86
CA PRO A 194 6.80 -14.40 13.37
C PRO A 194 7.03 -14.54 11.87
N THR A 195 6.68 -13.51 11.09
CA THR A 195 6.88 -13.48 9.64
C THR A 195 8.36 -13.55 9.24
N ARG A 196 9.29 -13.20 10.13
CA ARG A 196 10.73 -13.39 9.94
C ARG A 196 11.12 -14.87 9.85
N PHE A 197 10.33 -15.76 10.44
CA PHE A 197 10.59 -17.20 10.47
C PHE A 197 9.94 -17.97 9.31
N SER A 198 9.03 -17.33 8.58
CA SER A 198 8.27 -17.89 7.45
C SER A 198 9.14 -18.10 6.20
N LYS A 199 10.08 -19.04 6.23
CA LYS A 199 10.77 -19.52 5.02
C LYS A 199 9.85 -20.46 4.25
N ARG A 200 9.40 -20.07 3.05
CA ARG A 200 8.99 -21.06 2.04
C ARG A 200 10.25 -21.74 1.48
N LYS A 201 10.55 -22.94 1.97
CA LYS A 201 11.38 -23.90 1.22
C LYS A 201 10.47 -24.53 0.19
N ASN A 202 10.46 -24.04 -1.04
CA ASN A 202 10.27 -24.83 -2.27
C ASN A 202 10.45 -23.92 -3.49
N SER A 203 11.18 -24.46 -4.48
CA SER A 203 11.57 -23.92 -5.79
C SER A 203 12.57 -22.76 -5.86
N THR A 204 13.28 -22.74 -6.98
CA THR A 204 14.49 -22.00 -7.41
C THR A 204 14.36 -20.48 -7.47
N ASP A 205 13.59 -19.87 -6.57
CA ASP A 205 13.40 -18.42 -6.50
C ASP A 205 14.44 -17.76 -5.59
N PRO A 206 14.80 -16.48 -5.83
CA PRO A 206 15.73 -15.76 -4.98
C PRO A 206 15.22 -15.71 -3.54
N ILE A 207 16.12 -15.91 -2.58
CA ILE A 207 15.83 -15.90 -1.15
C ILE A 207 15.21 -14.54 -0.76
N ILE A 208 13.89 -14.50 -0.57
CA ILE A 208 13.20 -13.32 -0.03
C ILE A 208 13.52 -13.23 1.47
N VAL A 209 14.45 -12.34 1.83
CA VAL A 209 14.71 -11.97 3.22
C VAL A 209 13.59 -11.03 3.65
N TYR A 210 12.65 -11.50 4.47
CA TYR A 210 11.67 -10.62 5.11
C TYR A 210 12.41 -9.49 5.84
N THR A 211 12.19 -8.25 5.42
CA THR A 211 12.83 -7.07 6.00
C THR A 211 11.97 -6.56 7.14
N LEU A 212 12.54 -6.52 8.35
CA LEU A 212 11.88 -6.00 9.54
C LEU A 212 11.44 -4.56 9.29
N ASN A 213 10.15 -4.29 9.54
CA ASN A 213 9.49 -3.02 9.27
C ASN A 213 8.82 -2.47 10.55
N LYS A 214 8.13 -1.32 10.45
CA LYS A 214 7.43 -0.70 11.59
C LYS A 214 6.47 -1.66 12.31
N MET A 215 5.81 -2.57 11.59
CA MET A 215 4.91 -3.56 12.19
C MET A 215 5.66 -4.65 12.95
N SER A 216 6.92 -4.91 12.62
CA SER A 216 7.77 -5.79 13.41
C SER A 216 8.08 -5.18 14.78
N ASP A 217 8.33 -3.87 14.85
CA ASP A 217 8.49 -3.18 16.15
C ASP A 217 7.19 -3.20 16.95
N VAL A 218 6.03 -3.02 16.30
CA VAL A 218 4.71 -3.11 16.97
C VAL A 218 4.50 -4.49 17.59
N TYR A 219 4.92 -5.57 16.92
CA TYR A 219 4.88 -6.92 17.48
C TYR A 219 5.71 -6.99 18.77
N SER A 220 6.96 -6.51 18.74
CA SER A 220 7.83 -6.48 19.91
C SER A 220 7.26 -5.63 21.04
N VAL A 221 6.63 -4.49 20.72
CA VAL A 221 5.90 -3.67 21.70
C VAL A 221 4.77 -4.48 22.35
N GLY A 222 3.98 -5.23 21.58
CA GLY A 222 2.94 -6.11 22.13
C GLY A 222 3.50 -7.11 23.16
N VAL A 223 4.61 -7.76 22.84
CA VAL A 223 5.29 -8.69 23.76
C VAL A 223 5.80 -7.97 25.01
N LEU A 224 6.37 -6.78 24.88
CA LEU A 224 6.81 -5.95 26.00
C LEU A 224 5.66 -5.48 26.89
N LEU A 225 4.51 -5.12 26.30
CA LEU A 225 3.30 -4.77 27.05
C LEU A 225 2.81 -5.96 27.88
N TRP A 226 2.86 -7.17 27.32
CA TRP A 226 2.58 -8.40 28.06
C TRP A 226 3.60 -8.63 29.19
N GLU A 227 4.89 -8.44 28.95
CA GLU A 227 5.94 -8.60 29.99
C GLU A 227 5.75 -7.60 31.15
N ILE A 228 5.39 -6.34 30.86
CA ILE A 228 5.03 -5.35 31.88
C ILE A 228 3.82 -5.82 32.70
N SER A 229 2.86 -6.50 32.07
CA SER A 229 1.70 -7.06 32.77
C SER A 229 2.08 -8.25 33.67
N SER A 230 2.97 -9.14 33.19
CA SER A 230 3.30 -10.42 33.82
C SER A 230 4.44 -10.36 34.83
N TYR A 231 5.31 -9.34 34.75
CA TYR A 231 6.61 -9.23 35.43
C TYR A 231 7.61 -10.34 35.08
N ARG A 232 7.32 -11.16 34.07
CA ARG A 232 8.10 -12.35 33.73
C ARG A 232 8.50 -12.31 32.27
N PRO A 233 9.69 -12.82 31.92
CA PRO A 233 10.08 -12.94 30.53
C PRO A 233 9.08 -13.87 29.78
N PRO A 234 8.75 -13.56 28.52
CA PRO A 234 7.80 -14.36 27.72
C PRO A 234 8.32 -15.78 27.48
N PHE A 235 7.45 -16.77 27.56
CA PHE A 235 7.72 -18.21 27.42
C PHE A 235 8.84 -18.73 28.35
N TYR A 236 9.06 -18.09 29.50
CA TYR A 236 10.14 -18.48 30.41
C TYR A 236 9.79 -19.72 31.23
N THR A 237 10.63 -20.74 31.11
CA THR A 237 10.67 -21.90 32.01
C THR A 237 11.99 -21.89 32.77
N GLU A 238 11.95 -22.14 34.08
CA GLU A 238 13.16 -22.17 34.91
C GLU A 238 14.09 -23.31 34.47
N GLY A 239 15.35 -22.98 34.15
CA GLY A 239 16.35 -23.94 33.69
C GLY A 239 16.39 -24.21 32.18
N GLU A 240 15.48 -23.60 31.40
CA GLU A 240 15.41 -23.80 29.95
C GLU A 240 15.81 -22.52 29.19
N SER A 241 16.57 -22.68 28.12
CA SER A 241 16.86 -21.61 27.16
C SER A 241 15.90 -21.70 25.98
N TYR A 242 15.49 -20.55 25.43
CA TYR A 242 14.74 -20.55 24.17
C TYR A 242 15.51 -21.31 23.08
N ASP A 243 14.82 -22.21 22.40
CA ASP A 243 15.39 -23.04 21.35
C ASP A 243 14.62 -22.87 20.03
N VAL A 244 14.96 -23.69 19.05
CA VAL A 244 14.31 -23.66 17.72
C VAL A 244 12.86 -24.12 17.79
N SER A 245 12.46 -24.91 18.80
CA SER A 245 11.08 -25.37 18.95
C SER A 245 10.13 -24.20 19.20
N LEU A 246 10.53 -23.27 20.07
CA LEU A 246 9.76 -22.05 20.34
C LEU A 246 9.58 -21.16 19.10
N VAL A 247 10.60 -21.10 18.22
CA VAL A 247 10.49 -20.39 16.93
C VAL A 247 9.37 -20.98 16.07
N VAL A 248 9.30 -22.32 15.99
CA VAL A 248 8.27 -23.03 15.23
C VAL A 248 6.89 -22.79 15.83
N GLU A 249 6.76 -22.90 17.14
CA GLU A 249 5.50 -22.67 17.85
C GLU A 249 4.97 -21.24 17.62
N ILE A 250 5.82 -20.22 17.80
CA ILE A 250 5.45 -18.81 17.56
C ILE A 250 5.03 -18.59 16.11
N SER A 251 5.72 -19.22 15.15
CA SER A 251 5.38 -19.15 13.72
C SER A 251 4.02 -19.78 13.38
N GLN A 252 3.58 -20.76 14.18
CA GLN A 252 2.28 -21.42 14.06
C GLN A 252 1.16 -20.71 14.83
N GLY A 253 1.46 -19.57 15.45
CA GLY A 253 0.48 -18.78 16.20
C GLY A 253 0.49 -19.02 17.71
N HIS A 254 1.48 -19.75 18.25
CA HIS A 254 1.63 -19.87 19.71
C HIS A 254 1.91 -18.49 20.31
N ARG A 255 1.14 -18.13 21.33
CA ARG A 255 1.21 -16.85 22.06
C ARG A 255 1.05 -17.12 23.53
N GLU A 256 1.55 -16.18 24.33
CA GLU A 256 1.36 -16.20 25.77
C GLU A 256 -0.11 -16.04 26.16
N THR A 257 -0.48 -16.61 27.30
CA THR A 257 -1.84 -16.50 27.83
C THR A 257 -2.06 -15.15 28.52
N VAL A 258 -3.31 -14.70 28.59
CA VAL A 258 -3.64 -13.45 29.29
C VAL A 258 -3.31 -13.57 30.77
N VAL A 259 -2.52 -12.64 31.28
CA VAL A 259 -2.14 -12.61 32.70
C VAL A 259 -3.37 -12.31 33.56
N PRO A 260 -3.68 -13.12 34.59
CA PRO A 260 -4.80 -12.89 35.47
C PRO A 260 -4.80 -11.47 36.07
N ASN A 261 -5.99 -10.88 36.22
CA ASN A 261 -6.20 -9.52 36.73
C ASN A 261 -5.60 -8.39 35.85
N THR A 262 -5.30 -8.67 34.59
CA THR A 262 -4.99 -7.64 33.60
C THR A 262 -6.26 -6.96 33.08
N PRO A 263 -6.34 -5.62 33.11
CA PRO A 263 -7.46 -4.86 32.55
C PRO A 263 -7.73 -5.24 31.09
N GLU A 264 -8.99 -5.47 30.76
CA GLU A 264 -9.43 -5.97 29.46
C GLU A 264 -8.99 -5.09 28.29
N GLU A 265 -9.07 -3.76 28.44
CA GLU A 265 -8.65 -2.81 27.40
C GLU A 265 -7.14 -2.93 27.10
N TYR A 266 -6.34 -3.24 28.12
CA TYR A 266 -4.89 -3.40 28.00
C TYR A 266 -4.49 -4.77 27.44
N SER A 267 -5.15 -5.85 27.87
CA SER A 267 -4.90 -7.18 27.32
C SER A 267 -5.32 -7.29 25.86
N LYS A 268 -6.46 -6.71 25.50
CA LYS A 268 -6.88 -6.61 24.11
C LYS A 268 -5.88 -5.85 23.25
N LEU A 269 -5.31 -4.76 23.78
CA LEU A 269 -4.32 -3.97 23.05
C LEU A 269 -3.06 -4.77 22.72
N TYR A 270 -2.42 -5.42 23.70
CA TYR A 270 -1.21 -6.19 23.41
C TYR A 270 -1.50 -7.42 22.54
N ILE A 271 -2.72 -7.98 22.62
CA ILE A 271 -3.16 -9.09 21.75
C ILE A 271 -3.20 -8.67 20.29
N GLU A 272 -3.72 -7.48 20.01
CA GLU A 272 -3.76 -6.95 18.64
C GLU A 272 -2.36 -6.55 18.15
N CYS A 273 -1.47 -6.07 19.04
CA CYS A 273 -0.09 -5.72 18.68
C CYS A 273 0.73 -6.93 18.24
N TRP A 274 0.58 -8.10 18.87
CA TRP A 274 1.38 -9.29 18.55
C TRP A 274 0.69 -10.28 17.59
N ASP A 275 -0.28 -9.81 16.80
CA ASP A 275 -0.96 -10.61 15.79
C ASP A 275 0.05 -11.24 14.82
N GLY A 276 -0.19 -12.49 14.40
CA GLY A 276 0.69 -13.20 13.49
C GLY A 276 0.80 -12.54 12.11
N GLU A 277 -0.24 -11.83 11.70
CA GLU A 277 -0.33 -11.13 10.42
C GLU A 277 -0.06 -9.63 10.62
N PRO A 278 1.04 -9.07 10.06
CA PRO A 278 1.43 -7.68 10.29
C PRO A 278 0.35 -6.65 9.94
N CYS A 279 -0.49 -6.92 8.95
CA CYS A 279 -1.54 -5.99 8.53
C CYS A 279 -2.76 -5.92 9.47
N ASN A 280 -2.89 -6.85 10.41
CA ASN A 280 -3.93 -6.82 11.44
C ASN A 280 -3.51 -6.00 12.67
N ARG A 281 -2.22 -5.69 12.80
CA ARG A 281 -1.66 -4.96 13.95
C ARG A 281 -2.05 -3.48 13.88
N PRO A 282 -2.33 -2.82 15.01
CA PRO A 282 -2.48 -1.37 15.04
C PRO A 282 -1.16 -0.68 14.70
N THR A 283 -1.23 0.54 14.15
CA THR A 283 -0.04 1.40 14.06
C THR A 283 0.44 1.80 15.46
N ILE A 284 1.73 2.11 15.63
CA ILE A 284 2.24 2.55 16.94
C ILE A 284 1.52 3.81 17.46
N ASN A 285 1.10 4.71 16.56
CA ASN A 285 0.33 5.91 16.94
C ASN A 285 -1.05 5.54 17.49
N GLN A 286 -1.72 4.53 16.93
CA GLN A 286 -2.97 4.00 17.48
C GLN A 286 -2.76 3.33 18.86
N VAL A 287 -1.61 2.69 19.07
CA VAL A 287 -1.24 2.11 20.38
C VAL A 287 -1.06 3.23 21.42
N VAL A 288 -0.34 4.30 21.08
CA VAL A 288 -0.14 5.48 21.93
C VAL A 288 -1.48 6.11 22.33
N GLU A 289 -2.36 6.39 21.36
CA GLU A 289 -3.67 7.01 21.62
C GLU A 289 -4.56 6.16 22.55
N ARG A 290 -4.51 4.83 22.39
CA ARG A 290 -5.26 3.92 23.26
C ARG A 290 -4.70 3.87 24.67
N LEU A 291 -3.38 3.82 24.83
CA LEU A 291 -2.73 3.86 26.14
C LEU A 291 -2.99 5.20 26.85
N LYS A 292 -2.94 6.32 26.11
CA LYS A 292 -3.31 7.64 26.59
C LYS A 292 -4.76 7.67 27.09
N THR A 293 -5.68 7.08 26.33
CA THR A 293 -7.09 6.98 26.71
C THR A 293 -7.27 6.16 28.00
N ILE A 294 -6.57 5.03 28.14
CA ILE A 294 -6.60 4.19 29.35
C ILE A 294 -6.10 4.98 30.56
N LEU A 295 -4.99 5.71 30.41
CA LEU A 295 -4.40 6.55 31.46
C LEU A 295 -5.35 7.68 31.88
N MET A 296 -5.98 8.35 30.92
CA MET A 296 -6.95 9.43 31.19
C MET A 296 -8.19 8.91 31.92
N LYS A 297 -8.70 7.73 31.54
CA LYS A 297 -9.82 7.08 32.25
C LYS A 297 -9.45 6.77 33.71
N SER A 298 -8.23 6.27 33.97
CA SER A 298 -7.81 5.95 35.34
C SER A 298 -7.69 7.21 36.21
N ILE A 299 -7.20 8.31 35.66
CA ILE A 299 -7.13 9.63 36.33
C ILE A 299 -8.53 10.17 36.64
N ILE A 300 -9.46 10.14 35.68
CA ILE A 300 -10.84 10.63 35.86
C ILE A 300 -11.59 9.83 36.93
N LEU A 301 -11.43 8.50 36.95
CA LEU A 301 -12.06 7.64 37.96
C LEU A 301 -11.56 7.93 39.39
N LYS A 302 -10.28 8.27 39.55
CA LYS A 302 -9.71 8.65 40.85
C LYS A 302 -10.13 10.04 41.30
N THR A 303 -10.17 11.01 40.40
CA THR A 303 -10.58 12.39 40.74
C THR A 303 -12.05 12.47 41.14
N ASN A 304 -12.92 11.66 40.51
CA ASN A 304 -14.33 11.56 40.88
C ASN A 304 -14.57 10.82 42.22
N SER A 305 -13.66 9.96 42.69
CA SER A 305 -13.77 9.29 43.99
C SER A 305 -13.20 10.11 45.16
N ILE A 306 -12.37 11.12 44.87
CA ILE A 306 -11.75 12.02 45.87
C ILE A 306 -12.61 13.26 46.19
N ALA A 307 -13.68 13.51 45.43
CA ALA A 307 -14.62 14.63 45.65
C ALA A 307 -15.42 14.60 46.98
N GLY A 308 -15.06 13.72 47.92
CA GLY A 308 -15.59 13.66 49.28
C GLY A 308 -14.70 14.25 50.38
N ASN A 309 -13.45 14.67 50.12
CA ASN A 309 -12.62 15.35 51.13
C ASN A 309 -11.58 16.30 50.50
N CYS A 310 -11.63 17.56 50.94
CA CYS A 310 -10.74 18.65 50.54
C CYS A 310 -9.36 18.51 51.19
N PHE A 311 -8.31 18.19 50.41
CA PHE A 311 -6.90 18.57 50.66
C PHE A 311 -6.10 18.56 49.35
N SER A 312 -5.11 19.45 49.25
CA SER A 312 -4.24 19.73 48.11
C SER A 312 -3.47 18.52 47.59
N LEU A 313 -3.49 18.29 46.27
CA LEU A 313 -2.70 17.28 45.56
C LEU A 313 -1.19 17.62 45.60
N PRO A 314 -0.30 16.62 45.71
CA PRO A 314 1.15 16.82 45.58
C PRO A 314 1.54 17.23 44.15
N GLU A 315 2.51 18.14 44.01
CA GLU A 315 3.07 18.69 42.75
C GLU A 315 3.51 17.68 41.66
N PHE A 316 3.47 16.38 41.93
CA PHE A 316 3.97 15.33 41.03
C PHE A 316 3.05 15.02 39.84
N GLU A 317 1.78 15.45 39.84
CA GLU A 317 0.80 15.09 38.79
C GLU A 317 0.58 16.18 37.71
N MET A 318 1.09 17.40 37.89
CA MET A 318 0.83 18.52 36.96
C MET A 318 1.85 18.74 35.84
N ASN A 319 3.00 18.06 35.86
CA ASN A 319 3.98 18.15 34.76
C ASN A 319 3.56 17.36 33.50
N PHE A 320 2.47 16.59 33.57
CA PHE A 320 1.99 15.74 32.46
C PHE A 320 1.23 16.51 31.37
N LEU A 321 0.93 17.79 31.57
CA LEU A 321 0.03 18.59 30.74
C LEU A 321 0.70 19.76 29.99
N ILE A 322 2.02 19.94 30.11
CA ILE A 322 2.74 21.07 29.49
C ILE A 322 3.83 20.54 28.56
N GLU A 323 3.45 19.82 27.50
CA GLU A 323 4.27 19.71 26.28
C GLU A 323 3.32 19.76 25.08
N ASP A 324 2.60 20.87 24.96
CA ASP A 324 2.09 21.39 23.68
C ASP A 324 1.54 22.81 23.91
N ASN A 325 2.42 23.80 23.81
CA ASN A 325 2.10 25.16 23.37
C ASN A 325 3.39 25.97 23.24
N SER A 326 3.75 26.27 22.01
CA SER A 326 4.79 27.24 21.67
C SER A 326 4.39 28.65 22.13
N SER A 327 5.20 29.32 22.97
CA SER A 327 5.83 30.64 22.67
C SER A 327 6.64 31.21 23.84
N ILE A 328 7.95 31.38 23.59
CA ILE A 328 8.84 32.54 23.83
C ILE A 328 8.86 33.17 25.24
N ASP A 329 10.01 33.05 25.93
CA ASP A 329 10.88 34.23 26.13
C ASP A 329 12.33 33.89 26.57
N ASN A 330 13.26 34.43 25.77
CA ASN A 330 14.62 34.93 26.04
C ASN A 330 15.67 34.07 26.79
N ILE A 331 16.72 33.68 26.06
CA ILE A 331 18.11 34.20 26.20
C ILE A 331 18.96 33.86 24.93
N SER A 332 19.44 34.92 24.28
CA SER A 332 20.53 35.04 23.28
C SER A 332 20.66 34.01 22.14
N HIS A 333 19.88 34.19 21.06
CA HIS A 333 20.23 33.74 19.72
C HIS A 333 20.85 34.90 18.93
N ASN A 334 22.14 34.85 18.65
CA ASN A 334 22.71 35.62 17.53
C ASN A 334 23.94 34.98 16.84
N SER A 335 24.18 33.67 17.01
CA SER A 335 25.22 32.96 16.23
C SER A 335 24.74 31.71 15.47
N LEU A 336 23.51 31.21 15.71
CA LEU A 336 23.07 29.93 15.14
C LEU A 336 22.47 30.02 13.72
N ASN A 337 21.93 31.16 13.31
CA ASN A 337 21.24 31.29 12.02
C ASN A 337 22.20 31.43 10.82
N SER A 338 23.50 31.67 11.05
CA SER A 338 24.50 31.72 9.99
C SER A 338 25.06 30.33 9.63
N LEU A 339 25.03 29.37 10.57
CA LEU A 339 25.60 28.03 10.36
C LEU A 339 24.61 27.10 9.63
N HIS A 340 23.31 27.26 9.89
CA HIS A 340 22.26 26.42 9.31
C HIS A 340 22.11 26.61 7.78
N GLY A 341 22.31 27.85 7.30
CA GLY A 341 22.29 28.17 5.86
C GLY A 341 23.52 27.66 5.10
N GLN A 342 24.69 27.65 5.73
CA GLN A 342 25.94 27.17 5.12
C GLN A 342 26.01 25.63 5.10
N ILE A 343 25.48 24.97 6.14
CA ILE A 343 25.41 23.50 6.22
C ILE A 343 24.38 22.94 5.22
N SER A 344 23.24 23.61 5.01
CA SER A 344 22.26 23.20 3.98
C SER A 344 22.80 23.27 2.55
N GLN A 345 23.67 24.24 2.24
CA GLN A 345 24.32 24.35 0.92
C GLN A 345 25.42 23.29 0.71
N ILE A 346 26.05 22.81 1.79
CA ILE A 346 27.07 21.75 1.72
C ILE A 346 26.41 20.37 1.62
N ILE A 347 25.27 20.14 2.28
CA ILE A 347 24.48 18.89 2.19
C ILE A 347 23.98 18.65 0.75
N ASN A 348 23.45 19.68 0.08
CA ASN A 348 22.98 19.57 -1.31
C ASN A 348 24.08 19.21 -2.32
N ASN A 349 25.36 19.40 -1.97
CA ASN A 349 26.48 19.15 -2.87
C ASN A 349 27.15 17.77 -2.67
N PHE A 350 26.76 16.97 -1.68
CA PHE A 350 27.41 15.70 -1.35
C PHE A 350 26.53 14.43 -1.50
N ASP A 351 25.22 14.56 -1.72
CA ASP A 351 24.33 13.43 -2.04
C ASP A 351 24.57 12.84 -3.44
N ALA A 352 25.46 13.44 -4.23
CA ALA A 352 25.88 12.93 -5.52
C ALA A 352 27.01 11.88 -5.37
N MET A 353 26.67 10.65 -4.94
CA MET A 353 27.19 9.38 -5.51
C MET A 353 26.72 8.11 -4.75
N ASN A 354 25.80 7.39 -5.42
CA ASN A 354 25.87 5.96 -5.76
C ASN A 354 25.40 4.83 -4.81
N THR A 355 24.43 5.05 -3.91
CA THR A 355 23.55 3.95 -3.40
C THR A 355 22.12 4.42 -3.07
N GLN A 356 21.98 5.68 -2.66
CA GLN A 356 20.72 6.43 -2.64
C GLN A 356 20.03 6.40 -4.02
N GLU A 357 20.82 6.43 -5.09
CA GLU A 357 20.39 6.41 -6.49
C GLU A 357 19.83 5.05 -6.98
N ILE A 358 19.75 4.01 -6.15
CA ILE A 358 19.09 2.72 -6.49
C ILE A 358 17.81 2.52 -5.66
N ILE A 359 17.81 2.90 -4.39
CA ILE A 359 16.66 2.76 -3.47
C ILE A 359 15.67 3.92 -3.61
N ASP A 360 16.16 5.17 -3.71
CA ASP A 360 15.28 6.28 -4.11
C ASP A 360 14.79 6.04 -5.51
N THR A 361 15.60 5.45 -6.38
CA THR A 361 15.15 5.10 -7.73
C THR A 361 14.06 4.05 -7.66
N LEU A 362 14.16 2.96 -6.87
CA LEU A 362 13.07 1.97 -6.77
C LEU A 362 11.80 2.51 -6.08
N ALA A 363 11.91 3.29 -5.02
CA ALA A 363 10.75 3.90 -4.35
C ALA A 363 10.10 5.00 -5.20
N THR A 364 10.91 5.82 -5.87
CA THR A 364 10.45 6.81 -6.86
C THR A 364 9.90 6.12 -8.10
N ASP A 365 10.42 4.95 -8.48
CA ASP A 365 9.97 4.13 -9.61
C ASP A 365 8.63 3.47 -9.29
N LEU A 366 8.43 2.98 -8.06
CA LEU A 366 7.14 2.46 -7.59
C LEU A 366 6.10 3.58 -7.48
N GLU A 367 6.48 4.76 -6.97
CA GLU A 367 5.62 5.94 -6.96
C GLU A 367 5.28 6.39 -8.38
N LEU A 368 6.27 6.43 -9.28
CA LEU A 368 6.10 6.79 -10.69
C LEU A 368 5.21 5.77 -11.40
N VAL A 369 5.40 4.48 -11.16
CA VAL A 369 4.57 3.41 -11.71
C VAL A 369 3.16 3.49 -11.14
N ALA A 370 2.96 3.74 -9.85
CA ALA A 370 1.65 3.95 -9.26
C ALA A 370 0.94 5.15 -9.91
N ASN A 371 1.61 6.30 -10.03
CA ASN A 371 1.05 7.50 -10.66
C ASN A 371 0.74 7.28 -12.16
N LYS A 372 1.66 6.64 -12.90
CA LYS A 372 1.46 6.27 -14.31
C LYS A 372 0.33 5.26 -14.48
N LEU A 373 0.21 4.30 -13.57
CA LEU A 373 -0.85 3.31 -13.56
C LEU A 373 -2.20 3.96 -13.28
N GLU A 374 -2.30 4.89 -12.33
CA GLU A 374 -3.52 5.67 -12.11
C GLU A 374 -3.88 6.46 -13.37
N SER A 375 -2.92 7.13 -14.01
CA SER A 375 -3.13 7.86 -15.26
C SER A 375 -3.57 6.95 -16.41
N PHE A 376 -3.04 5.72 -16.46
CA PHE A 376 -3.47 4.70 -17.41
C PHE A 376 -4.91 4.24 -17.13
N ILE A 377 -5.24 3.94 -15.87
CA ILE A 377 -6.61 3.58 -15.44
C ILE A 377 -7.57 4.72 -15.78
N PHE A 378 -7.16 5.98 -15.54
CA PHE A 378 -7.91 7.17 -15.91
C PHE A 378 -8.20 7.18 -17.40
N LYS A 379 -7.15 7.04 -18.23
CA LYS A 379 -7.28 7.03 -19.69
C LYS A 379 -8.21 5.92 -20.19
N ILE A 380 -7.99 4.65 -19.81
CA ILE A 380 -8.81 3.53 -20.31
C ILE A 380 -10.26 3.61 -19.80
N THR A 381 -10.47 4.14 -18.59
CA THR A 381 -11.81 4.39 -18.05
C THR A 381 -12.49 5.48 -18.85
N ASN A 382 -11.79 6.58 -19.10
CA ASN A 382 -12.34 7.73 -19.83
C ASN A 382 -12.67 7.38 -21.29
N GLU A 383 -11.82 6.61 -21.97
CA GLU A 383 -12.05 6.14 -23.35
C GLU A 383 -13.20 5.12 -23.48
N GLY A 384 -13.62 4.51 -22.36
CA GLY A 384 -14.66 3.48 -22.37
C GLY A 384 -14.15 2.07 -22.67
N LYS A 385 -12.83 1.86 -22.63
CA LYS A 385 -12.20 0.53 -22.79
C LYS A 385 -12.26 -0.31 -21.52
N ASN A 386 -12.80 0.23 -20.42
CA ASN A 386 -12.77 -0.38 -19.09
C ASN A 386 -13.94 -1.36 -18.83
N THR A 387 -14.14 -2.35 -19.70
CA THR A 387 -15.17 -3.41 -19.54
C THR A 387 -14.77 -4.34 -18.38
N LEU A 388 -15.72 -4.66 -17.49
CA LEU A 388 -15.47 -5.33 -16.20
C LEU A 388 -14.59 -6.60 -16.29
N GLY A 389 -14.75 -7.41 -17.36
CA GLY A 389 -13.98 -8.65 -17.55
C GLY A 389 -12.54 -8.46 -18.04
N LEU A 390 -12.20 -7.33 -18.67
CA LEU A 390 -10.88 -7.07 -19.25
C LEU A 390 -10.00 -6.17 -18.38
N ARG A 391 -10.58 -5.52 -17.36
CA ARG A 391 -9.85 -4.56 -16.49
C ARG A 391 -8.59 -5.18 -15.92
N LYS A 392 -8.69 -6.39 -15.35
CA LYS A 392 -7.56 -7.11 -14.75
C LYS A 392 -6.46 -7.40 -15.77
N GLN A 393 -6.84 -7.85 -16.97
CA GLN A 393 -5.89 -8.11 -18.05
C GLN A 393 -5.18 -6.83 -18.49
N TYR A 394 -5.89 -5.70 -18.64
CA TYR A 394 -5.26 -4.43 -19.00
C TYR A 394 -4.22 -3.96 -17.98
N ILE A 395 -4.44 -4.21 -16.68
CA ILE A 395 -3.46 -3.88 -15.65
C ILE A 395 -2.22 -4.77 -15.77
N PHE A 396 -2.39 -6.08 -15.96
CA PHE A 396 -1.25 -6.98 -16.19
C PHE A 396 -0.50 -6.64 -17.48
N ASP A 397 -1.19 -6.41 -18.59
CA ASP A 397 -0.61 -5.98 -19.87
C ASP A 397 0.16 -4.67 -19.73
N TYR A 398 -0.36 -3.73 -18.91
CA TYR A 398 0.30 -2.47 -18.66
C TYR A 398 1.57 -2.64 -17.81
N LEU A 399 1.48 -3.38 -16.70
CA LEU A 399 2.62 -3.62 -15.80
C LEU A 399 3.72 -4.46 -16.46
N SER A 400 3.35 -5.41 -17.33
CA SER A 400 4.32 -6.22 -18.09
C SER A 400 5.03 -5.46 -19.22
N LYS A 401 4.42 -4.40 -19.77
CA LYS A 401 4.99 -3.61 -20.88
C LYS A 401 5.69 -2.33 -20.43
N ASN A 402 5.47 -1.88 -19.20
CA ASN A 402 6.11 -0.68 -18.66
C ASN A 402 7.52 -1.02 -18.17
N GLU A 403 8.45 -1.06 -19.11
CA GLU A 403 9.86 -0.94 -18.81
C GLU A 403 10.15 0.53 -18.45
N LEU A 404 10.54 0.80 -17.21
CA LEU A 404 11.11 2.10 -16.86
C LEU A 404 12.47 2.22 -17.56
N SER A 405 12.58 3.07 -18.57
CA SER A 405 13.85 3.36 -19.23
C SER A 405 14.62 4.45 -18.47
N LYS A 406 15.52 4.02 -17.59
CA LYS A 406 16.64 4.84 -17.08
C LYS A 406 17.92 4.04 -17.25
N GLY A 407 18.71 4.38 -18.28
CA GLY A 407 19.92 3.61 -18.63
C GLY A 407 19.59 2.24 -19.23
N ALA A 408 20.60 1.53 -19.71
CA ALA A 408 20.48 0.34 -20.56
C ALA A 408 19.92 -0.94 -19.88
N VAL A 409 19.15 -0.82 -18.79
CA VAL A 409 18.57 -1.95 -18.06
C VAL A 409 17.06 -1.71 -17.84
N PRO A 410 16.17 -2.52 -18.44
CA PRO A 410 14.75 -2.45 -18.17
C PRO A 410 14.45 -2.90 -16.73
N VAL A 411 13.71 -2.09 -15.96
CA VAL A 411 13.16 -2.49 -14.66
C VAL A 411 11.68 -2.84 -14.85
N THR A 412 11.34 -4.11 -14.65
CA THR A 412 9.96 -4.62 -14.64
C THR A 412 9.50 -4.74 -13.19
N ILE A 413 8.48 -3.98 -12.79
CA ILE A 413 7.91 -4.06 -11.43
C ILE A 413 6.84 -5.14 -11.40
N ALA A 414 6.98 -6.12 -10.51
CA ALA A 414 5.98 -7.17 -10.36
C ALA A 414 4.69 -6.60 -9.72
N PRO A 415 3.48 -7.02 -10.15
CA PRO A 415 2.23 -6.61 -9.51
C PRO A 415 2.21 -6.86 -7.99
N GLU A 416 2.87 -7.93 -7.53
CA GLU A 416 3.04 -8.26 -6.11
C GLU A 416 3.83 -7.19 -5.35
N GLU A 417 4.91 -6.65 -5.94
CA GLU A 417 5.73 -5.60 -5.34
C GLU A 417 4.92 -4.31 -5.20
N LEU A 418 4.20 -3.92 -6.25
CA LEU A 418 3.34 -2.75 -6.21
C LEU A 418 2.20 -2.92 -5.20
N PHE A 419 1.58 -4.09 -5.11
CA PHE A 419 0.53 -4.37 -4.15
C PHE A 419 1.03 -4.28 -2.70
N LYS A 420 2.17 -4.91 -2.38
CA LYS A 420 2.82 -4.79 -1.07
C LYS A 420 3.18 -3.35 -0.73
N TRP A 421 3.68 -2.60 -1.72
CA TRP A 421 3.99 -1.19 -1.55
C TRP A 421 2.74 -0.36 -1.23
N LEU A 422 1.63 -0.57 -1.96
CA LEU A 422 0.36 0.13 -1.74
C LEU A 422 -0.24 -0.16 -0.35
N LEU A 423 -0.08 -1.39 0.18
CA LEU A 423 -0.51 -1.72 1.54
C LEU A 423 0.17 -0.83 2.59
N CYS A 424 1.43 -0.48 2.37
CA CYS A 424 2.26 0.32 3.27
C CYS A 424 2.18 1.84 3.03
N HIS A 425 1.65 2.28 1.89
CA HIS A 425 1.67 3.69 1.45
C HIS A 425 0.27 4.23 1.18
N GLN A 426 -0.55 4.36 2.23
CA GLN A 426 -1.92 4.88 2.16
C GLN A 426 -2.02 6.37 2.53
N ASN A 427 -1.00 7.15 2.20
CA ASN A 427 -0.89 8.58 2.54
C ASN A 427 -1.38 9.54 1.44
N LYS A 428 -1.65 9.05 0.21
CA LYS A 428 -2.19 9.84 -0.90
C LYS A 428 -3.48 9.20 -1.47
N PRO A 429 -4.46 10.00 -1.91
CA PRO A 429 -5.71 9.48 -2.50
C PRO A 429 -5.49 8.54 -3.69
N THR A 430 -4.46 8.80 -4.50
CA THR A 430 -4.04 7.94 -5.63
C THR A 430 -3.73 6.52 -5.16
N TYR A 431 -2.98 6.36 -4.07
CA TYR A 431 -2.53 5.04 -3.61
C TYR A 431 -3.66 4.30 -2.89
N ILE A 432 -4.47 5.02 -2.11
CA ILE A 432 -5.69 4.49 -1.51
C ILE A 432 -6.63 3.98 -2.62
N PHE A 433 -6.80 4.77 -3.69
CA PHE A 433 -7.58 4.37 -4.86
C PHE A 433 -7.04 3.09 -5.52
N LEU A 434 -5.74 3.05 -5.82
CA LEU A 434 -5.11 1.89 -6.46
C LEU A 434 -5.24 0.63 -5.61
N LEU A 435 -5.05 0.73 -4.29
CA LEU A 435 -5.26 -0.38 -3.38
C LEU A 435 -6.71 -0.86 -3.41
N GLY A 436 -7.67 0.07 -3.41
CA GLY A 436 -9.09 -0.24 -3.59
C GLY A 436 -9.36 -0.93 -4.92
N TYR A 437 -8.71 -0.50 -5.99
CA TYR A 437 -8.85 -1.07 -7.33
C TYR A 437 -8.27 -2.50 -7.42
N PHE A 438 -7.18 -2.78 -6.72
CA PHE A 438 -6.60 -4.12 -6.62
C PHE A 438 -7.54 -5.08 -5.89
N TYR A 439 -8.15 -4.65 -4.77
CA TYR A 439 -9.21 -5.43 -4.10
C TYR A 439 -10.47 -5.60 -4.96
N TYR A 440 -10.82 -4.59 -5.76
CA TYR A 440 -11.99 -4.64 -6.65
C TYR A 440 -11.81 -5.68 -7.76
N LEU A 441 -10.58 -5.85 -8.27
CA LEU A 441 -10.25 -6.79 -9.35
C LEU A 441 -9.64 -8.12 -8.87
N GLY A 442 -9.28 -8.22 -7.59
CA GLY A 442 -8.53 -9.36 -7.04
C GLY A 442 -7.13 -9.50 -7.66
N ILE A 443 -6.39 -8.40 -7.76
CA ILE A 443 -4.98 -8.39 -8.20
C ILE A 443 -4.12 -8.61 -6.96
N GLU A 444 -3.31 -9.68 -6.95
CA GLU A 444 -2.47 -10.10 -5.80
C GLU A 444 -3.25 -10.34 -4.49
N THR A 445 -4.58 -10.44 -4.59
CA THR A 445 -5.49 -10.66 -3.48
C THR A 445 -6.82 -11.24 -3.97
N ASN A 446 -7.66 -11.70 -3.05
CA ASN A 446 -9.02 -12.11 -3.39
C ASN A 446 -9.91 -10.89 -3.61
N ILE A 447 -10.89 -11.00 -4.50
CA ILE A 447 -11.88 -9.94 -4.72
C ILE A 447 -12.56 -9.63 -3.39
N ASN A 448 -12.47 -8.37 -2.96
CA ASN A 448 -13.09 -7.88 -1.75
C ASN A 448 -13.86 -6.58 -2.03
N HIS A 449 -15.14 -6.72 -2.36
CA HIS A 449 -15.99 -5.59 -2.71
C HIS A 449 -16.21 -4.63 -1.54
N LYS A 450 -16.26 -5.11 -0.31
CA LYS A 450 -16.44 -4.24 0.87
C LYS A 450 -15.20 -3.38 1.10
N LYS A 451 -14.01 -4.00 1.16
CA LYS A 451 -12.75 -3.29 1.36
C LYS A 451 -12.44 -2.32 0.21
N SER A 452 -12.72 -2.71 -1.04
CA SER A 452 -12.57 -1.81 -2.18
C SER A 452 -13.53 -0.62 -2.10
N PHE A 453 -14.79 -0.82 -1.73
CA PHE A 453 -15.74 0.27 -1.52
C PHE A 453 -15.24 1.25 -0.45
N ASP A 454 -14.80 0.77 0.71
CA ASP A 454 -14.32 1.61 1.80
C ASP A 454 -13.11 2.45 1.36
N LEU A 455 -12.12 1.83 0.70
CA LEU A 455 -10.96 2.55 0.14
C LEU A 455 -11.33 3.56 -0.94
N PHE A 456 -12.27 3.23 -1.84
CA PHE A 456 -12.77 4.20 -2.81
C PHE A 456 -13.51 5.36 -2.12
N PHE A 457 -14.27 5.07 -1.07
CA PHE A 457 -15.00 6.08 -0.32
C PHE A 457 -14.02 7.06 0.34
N ASP A 458 -13.03 6.57 1.07
CA ASP A 458 -12.01 7.37 1.75
C ASP A 458 -11.23 8.26 0.77
N ALA A 459 -10.74 7.68 -0.33
CA ALA A 459 -10.04 8.46 -1.35
C ALA A 459 -10.95 9.50 -2.04
N SER A 460 -12.27 9.26 -2.09
CA SER A 460 -13.23 10.17 -2.72
C SER A 460 -13.48 11.45 -1.91
N GLU A 461 -13.21 11.43 -0.60
CA GLU A 461 -13.33 12.60 0.29
C GLU A 461 -12.34 13.70 -0.11
N SER A 462 -11.16 13.33 -0.61
CA SER A 462 -10.17 14.25 -1.19
C SER A 462 -10.50 14.71 -2.62
N MET A 463 -11.75 14.53 -3.07
CA MET A 463 -12.21 14.85 -4.43
C MET A 463 -11.52 14.08 -5.57
N HIS A 464 -10.88 12.94 -5.30
CA HIS A 464 -10.22 12.10 -6.30
C HIS A 464 -11.25 11.57 -7.33
N VAL A 465 -11.01 11.85 -8.63
CA VAL A 465 -12.03 11.67 -9.70
C VAL A 465 -12.37 10.19 -9.91
N LEU A 466 -11.36 9.33 -10.01
CA LEU A 466 -11.60 7.90 -10.19
C LEU A 466 -12.31 7.30 -8.99
N SER A 467 -11.88 7.62 -7.77
CA SER A 467 -12.56 7.14 -6.56
C SER A 467 -14.02 7.55 -6.54
N GLN A 468 -14.34 8.81 -6.86
CA GLN A 468 -15.73 9.26 -6.97
C GLN A 468 -16.53 8.49 -8.02
N TYR A 469 -15.92 8.15 -9.15
CA TYR A 469 -16.53 7.32 -10.18
C TYR A 469 -16.80 5.90 -9.68
N PHE A 470 -15.81 5.25 -9.07
CA PHE A 470 -15.93 3.87 -8.59
C PHE A 470 -16.87 3.73 -7.39
N VAL A 471 -16.95 4.72 -6.49
CA VAL A 471 -18.01 4.78 -5.48
C VAL A 471 -19.41 4.79 -6.14
N GLY A 472 -19.58 5.59 -7.20
CA GLY A 472 -20.81 5.60 -7.98
C GLY A 472 -21.12 4.25 -8.64
N GLU A 473 -20.10 3.57 -9.18
CA GLU A 473 -20.23 2.23 -9.74
C GLU A 473 -20.60 1.19 -8.68
N CYS A 474 -20.00 1.25 -7.48
CA CYS A 474 -20.34 0.39 -6.35
C CYS A 474 -21.81 0.57 -5.93
N TYR A 475 -22.31 1.80 -5.79
CA TYR A 475 -23.73 2.03 -5.51
C TYR A 475 -24.66 1.61 -6.65
N GLN A 476 -24.21 1.70 -7.90
CA GLN A 476 -24.98 1.26 -9.07
C GLN A 476 -25.12 -0.27 -9.11
N LEU A 477 -24.06 -1.00 -8.77
CA LEU A 477 -24.00 -2.47 -8.87
C LEU A 477 -24.36 -3.18 -7.55
N GLY A 478 -24.22 -2.51 -6.41
CA GLY A 478 -24.31 -3.13 -5.08
C GLY A 478 -23.02 -3.79 -4.61
N ASN A 479 -21.86 -3.40 -5.15
CA ASN A 479 -20.57 -4.01 -4.82
C ASN A 479 -20.02 -3.41 -3.52
N GLY A 480 -20.09 -4.18 -2.43
CA GLY A 480 -19.55 -3.77 -1.12
C GLY A 480 -20.44 -2.80 -0.33
N VAL A 481 -21.57 -2.40 -0.94
CA VAL A 481 -22.54 -1.48 -0.38
C VAL A 481 -23.93 -1.81 -0.94
N GLU A 482 -24.99 -1.46 -0.20
CA GLU A 482 -26.36 -1.58 -0.68
C GLU A 482 -26.57 -0.78 -1.98
N LYS A 483 -27.20 -1.40 -2.98
CA LYS A 483 -27.48 -0.78 -4.28
C LYS A 483 -28.38 0.46 -4.10
N LYS A 484 -27.88 1.64 -4.47
CA LYS A 484 -28.58 2.94 -4.36
C LYS A 484 -28.36 3.80 -5.59
N GLU A 485 -29.20 3.61 -6.62
CA GLU A 485 -29.07 4.26 -7.94
C GLU A 485 -29.10 5.79 -7.87
N LYS A 486 -29.87 6.39 -6.94
CA LYS A 486 -29.88 7.85 -6.74
C LYS A 486 -28.55 8.38 -6.21
N ILE A 487 -27.89 7.64 -5.32
CA ILE A 487 -26.57 8.04 -4.80
C ILE A 487 -25.53 7.89 -5.92
N ALA A 488 -25.57 6.78 -6.66
CA ALA A 488 -24.73 6.59 -7.85
C ALA A 488 -24.86 7.75 -8.84
N PHE A 489 -26.09 8.20 -9.11
CA PHE A 489 -26.35 9.36 -9.97
C PHE A 489 -25.65 10.64 -9.49
N GLU A 490 -25.72 10.98 -8.19
CA GLU A 490 -25.06 12.17 -7.67
C GLU A 490 -23.52 12.07 -7.75
N HIS A 491 -22.94 10.89 -7.55
CA HIS A 491 -21.51 10.66 -7.77
C HIS A 491 -21.13 10.84 -9.25
N PHE A 492 -21.86 10.20 -10.18
CA PHE A 492 -21.61 10.37 -11.62
C PHE A 492 -21.79 11.82 -12.07
N LYS A 493 -22.73 12.56 -11.47
CA LYS A 493 -22.94 13.97 -11.74
C LYS A 493 -21.76 14.85 -11.29
N ARG A 494 -21.17 14.58 -10.12
CA ARG A 494 -19.95 15.27 -9.66
C ARG A 494 -18.78 14.99 -10.60
N VAL A 495 -18.59 13.73 -10.98
CA VAL A 495 -17.53 13.29 -11.90
C VAL A 495 -17.72 13.90 -13.30
N ALA A 496 -18.94 13.89 -13.83
CA ALA A 496 -19.26 14.45 -15.15
C ALA A 496 -18.99 15.96 -15.24
N LYS A 497 -19.25 16.70 -14.15
CA LYS A 497 -18.95 18.15 -14.06
C LYS A 497 -17.46 18.46 -14.12
N LYS A 498 -16.59 17.52 -13.75
CA LYS A 498 -15.13 17.63 -13.87
C LYS A 498 -14.59 17.28 -15.27
N GLY A 499 -15.47 17.06 -16.25
CA GLY A 499 -15.05 16.73 -17.62
C GLY A 499 -14.75 15.25 -17.86
N HIS A 500 -14.86 14.37 -16.85
CA HIS A 500 -14.58 12.95 -17.03
C HIS A 500 -15.69 12.28 -17.86
N ALA A 501 -15.31 11.82 -19.05
CA ALA A 501 -16.18 11.34 -20.12
C ALA A 501 -16.99 10.10 -19.70
N MET A 502 -16.40 9.20 -18.91
CA MET A 502 -17.15 8.03 -18.39
C MET A 502 -18.25 8.46 -17.42
N GLY A 503 -18.04 9.49 -16.60
CA GLY A 503 -19.09 10.05 -15.75
C GLY A 503 -20.21 10.70 -16.58
N GLN A 504 -19.83 11.41 -17.64
CA GLN A 504 -20.77 12.01 -18.60
C GLN A 504 -21.58 10.93 -19.33
N LEU A 505 -20.94 9.84 -19.77
CA LEU A 505 -21.59 8.68 -20.35
C LEU A 505 -22.60 8.07 -19.38
N LYS A 506 -22.22 7.81 -18.12
CA LYS A 506 -23.13 7.26 -17.11
C LYS A 506 -24.35 8.17 -16.88
N LEU A 507 -24.17 9.50 -16.86
CA LEU A 507 -25.28 10.43 -16.82
C LEU A 507 -26.17 10.33 -18.07
N GLY A 508 -25.56 10.26 -19.26
CA GLY A 508 -26.26 10.06 -20.52
C GLY A 508 -27.15 8.83 -20.47
N THR A 509 -26.59 7.69 -20.03
CA THR A 509 -27.31 6.42 -19.87
C THR A 509 -28.45 6.50 -18.87
N ILE A 510 -28.24 7.17 -17.73
CA ILE A 510 -29.30 7.35 -16.73
C ILE A 510 -30.44 8.20 -17.29
N TYR A 511 -30.15 9.28 -18.01
CA TYR A 511 -31.20 10.07 -18.65
C TYR A 511 -31.87 9.34 -19.81
N ASP A 512 -31.16 8.47 -20.54
CA ASP A 512 -31.74 7.74 -21.65
C ASP A 512 -32.70 6.63 -21.19
N LYS A 513 -32.36 5.95 -20.10
CA LYS A 513 -33.18 4.87 -19.53
C LYS A 513 -34.21 5.38 -18.50
N GLY A 514 -33.85 6.41 -17.74
CA GLY A 514 -34.54 6.78 -16.50
C GLY A 514 -34.23 5.82 -15.35
N ILE A 515 -34.30 6.30 -14.11
CA ILE A 515 -34.23 5.49 -12.88
C ILE A 515 -35.27 6.00 -11.88
N PRO A 516 -35.63 5.28 -10.80
CA PRO A 516 -36.59 5.76 -9.81
C PRO A 516 -36.27 7.17 -9.29
N GLY A 517 -37.18 8.12 -9.53
CA GLY A 517 -37.02 9.53 -9.17
C GLY A 517 -36.30 10.42 -10.19
N ILE A 518 -35.76 9.86 -11.29
CA ILE A 518 -35.17 10.61 -12.40
C ILE A 518 -35.81 10.13 -13.71
N ARG A 519 -36.67 10.98 -14.26
CA ARG A 519 -37.39 10.66 -15.50
C ARG A 519 -36.44 10.57 -16.70
N LYS A 520 -36.75 9.66 -17.61
CA LYS A 520 -36.14 9.59 -18.94
C LYS A 520 -36.21 10.95 -19.64
N ASN A 521 -35.10 11.36 -20.24
CA ASN A 521 -34.96 12.59 -21.01
C ASN A 521 -33.89 12.41 -22.10
N SER A 522 -34.32 12.02 -23.30
CA SER A 522 -33.41 11.74 -24.42
C SER A 522 -32.63 12.97 -24.89
N ARG A 523 -33.16 14.20 -24.73
CA ARG A 523 -32.39 15.41 -25.08
C ARG A 523 -31.22 15.64 -24.12
N LYS A 524 -31.45 15.46 -22.81
CA LYS A 524 -30.36 15.51 -21.81
C LYS A 524 -29.37 14.37 -22.02
N ALA A 525 -29.85 13.18 -22.37
CA ALA A 525 -28.98 12.05 -22.68
C ALA A 525 -28.06 12.37 -23.86
N ALA A 526 -28.61 12.85 -24.98
CA ALA A 526 -27.85 13.26 -26.15
C ALA A 526 -26.78 14.32 -25.80
N ASN A 527 -27.14 15.35 -25.04
CA ASN A 527 -26.19 16.38 -24.63
C ASN A 527 -25.03 15.83 -23.79
N TRP A 528 -25.29 14.85 -22.92
CA TRP A 528 -24.24 14.22 -22.12
C TRP A 528 -23.39 13.23 -22.92
N TYR A 529 -24.00 12.49 -23.84
CA TYR A 529 -23.25 11.65 -24.76
C TYR A 529 -22.38 12.47 -25.71
N GLU A 530 -22.85 13.63 -26.19
CA GLU A 530 -22.04 14.55 -27.00
C GLU A 530 -20.81 15.03 -26.23
N LYS A 531 -20.99 15.51 -24.99
CA LYS A 531 -19.86 15.88 -24.13
C LYS A 531 -18.88 14.72 -23.89
N ALA A 532 -19.38 13.52 -23.65
CA ALA A 532 -18.54 12.34 -23.43
C ALA A 532 -17.79 11.94 -24.71
N ALA A 533 -18.45 12.03 -25.87
CA ALA A 533 -17.86 11.75 -27.18
C ALA A 533 -16.75 12.76 -27.53
N ASP A 534 -16.99 14.05 -27.27
CA ASP A 534 -16.01 15.13 -27.45
C ASP A 534 -14.79 14.93 -26.54
N ASN A 535 -15.00 14.39 -25.33
CA ASN A 535 -13.93 13.99 -24.40
C ASN A 535 -13.33 12.59 -24.69
N GLY A 536 -13.60 12.01 -25.87
CA GLY A 536 -12.93 10.82 -26.36
C GLY A 536 -13.55 9.47 -25.98
N ASN A 537 -14.75 9.44 -25.38
CA ASN A 537 -15.39 8.17 -25.01
C ASN A 537 -16.06 7.48 -26.21
N ASN A 538 -15.62 6.26 -26.55
CA ASN A 538 -16.10 5.55 -27.73
C ASN A 538 -17.53 5.04 -27.58
N LEU A 539 -17.90 4.52 -26.40
CA LEU A 539 -19.28 4.07 -26.15
C LEU A 539 -20.28 5.23 -26.22
N ALA A 540 -19.86 6.44 -25.84
CA ALA A 540 -20.67 7.64 -26.01
C ALA A 540 -20.84 8.02 -27.49
N LYS A 541 -19.78 7.93 -28.32
CA LYS A 541 -19.87 8.12 -29.78
C LYS A 541 -20.86 7.14 -30.39
N TYR A 542 -20.77 5.87 -30.00
CA TYR A 542 -21.69 4.81 -30.42
C TYR A 542 -23.15 5.15 -30.04
N ASN A 543 -23.42 5.44 -28.76
CA ASN A 543 -24.77 5.78 -28.30
C ASN A 543 -25.32 7.04 -28.98
N LEU A 544 -24.50 8.08 -29.14
CA LEU A 544 -24.88 9.31 -29.83
C LEU A 544 -25.14 9.08 -31.32
N ALA A 545 -24.39 8.19 -31.97
CA ALA A 545 -24.61 7.81 -33.36
C ALA A 545 -25.99 7.16 -33.54
N PHE A 546 -26.39 6.28 -32.62
CA PHE A 546 -27.75 5.73 -32.59
C PHE A 546 -28.81 6.81 -32.42
N MET A 547 -28.59 7.78 -31.53
CA MET A 547 -29.52 8.91 -31.36
C MET A 547 -29.69 9.74 -32.65
N TYR A 548 -28.61 10.00 -33.38
CA TYR A 548 -28.68 10.66 -34.69
C TYR A 548 -29.29 9.77 -35.78
N LYS A 549 -29.05 8.45 -35.77
CA LYS A 549 -29.66 7.51 -36.72
C LYS A 549 -31.17 7.46 -36.54
N ASP A 550 -31.64 7.41 -35.29
CA ASP A 550 -33.05 7.20 -34.98
C ASP A 550 -33.83 8.50 -34.81
N GLY A 551 -33.15 9.63 -34.56
CA GLY A 551 -33.77 10.92 -34.25
C GLY A 551 -34.25 11.04 -32.81
N THR A 552 -33.64 10.27 -31.89
CA THR A 552 -34.03 10.22 -30.48
C THR A 552 -33.30 11.31 -29.72
N GLY A 553 -34.00 12.31 -29.20
CA GLY A 553 -33.40 13.41 -28.42
C GLY A 553 -32.63 14.47 -29.24
N VAL A 554 -32.29 14.16 -30.50
CA VAL A 554 -31.67 15.03 -31.49
C VAL A 554 -32.40 14.92 -32.83
N CYS A 555 -32.25 15.91 -33.72
CA CYS A 555 -32.74 15.78 -35.08
C CYS A 555 -31.99 14.64 -35.80
N LYS A 556 -32.75 13.78 -36.50
CA LYS A 556 -32.19 12.68 -37.29
C LYS A 556 -31.16 13.19 -38.29
N ASN A 557 -29.97 12.61 -38.28
CA ASN A 557 -28.87 12.99 -39.17
C ASN A 557 -27.98 11.78 -39.45
N TYR A 558 -28.23 11.09 -40.57
CA TYR A 558 -27.48 9.89 -40.94
C TYR A 558 -26.00 10.16 -41.21
N LYS A 559 -25.62 11.35 -41.72
CA LYS A 559 -24.20 11.70 -41.95
C LYS A 559 -23.45 11.82 -40.63
N LYS A 560 -24.04 12.47 -39.63
CA LYS A 560 -23.44 12.57 -38.29
C LYS A 560 -23.39 11.20 -37.59
N ALA A 561 -24.43 10.37 -37.73
CA ALA A 561 -24.43 9.00 -37.25
C ALA A 561 -23.29 8.17 -37.87
N PHE A 562 -23.17 8.18 -39.20
CA PHE A 562 -22.09 7.50 -39.92
C PHE A 562 -20.71 7.95 -39.45
N SER A 563 -20.49 9.26 -39.35
CA SER A 563 -19.21 9.80 -38.87
C SER A 563 -18.85 9.32 -37.47
N LEU A 564 -19.81 9.30 -36.55
CA LEU A 564 -19.60 8.83 -35.18
C LEU A 564 -19.37 7.31 -35.10
N PHE A 565 -20.12 6.50 -35.85
CA PHE A 565 -19.86 5.06 -35.95
C PHE A 565 -18.48 4.77 -36.53
N LYS A 566 -18.09 5.47 -37.60
CA LYS A 566 -16.77 5.37 -38.20
C LYS A 566 -15.67 5.70 -37.19
N GLN A 567 -15.81 6.79 -36.45
CA GLN A 567 -14.85 7.15 -35.39
C GLN A 567 -14.77 6.09 -34.29
N SER A 568 -15.90 5.47 -33.90
CA SER A 568 -15.89 4.37 -32.91
C SER A 568 -15.11 3.17 -33.46
N ALA A 569 -15.41 2.77 -34.70
CA ALA A 569 -14.75 1.67 -35.38
C ALA A 569 -13.23 1.86 -35.53
N GLU A 570 -12.78 3.05 -35.93
CA GLU A 570 -11.36 3.41 -36.08
C GLU A 570 -10.60 3.36 -34.75
N ASN A 571 -11.29 3.53 -33.63
CA ASN A 571 -10.71 3.43 -32.28
C ASN A 571 -10.70 2.00 -31.71
N GLY A 572 -11.05 0.99 -32.52
CA GLY A 572 -10.97 -0.41 -32.14
C GLY A 572 -12.23 -0.98 -31.47
N ASP A 573 -13.35 -0.24 -31.46
CA ASP A 573 -14.60 -0.69 -30.86
C ASP A 573 -15.33 -1.70 -31.77
N PRO A 574 -15.53 -2.97 -31.34
CA PRO A 574 -16.17 -4.00 -32.16
C PRO A 574 -17.62 -3.64 -32.53
N ASP A 575 -18.35 -3.00 -31.62
CA ASP A 575 -19.74 -2.57 -31.87
C ASP A 575 -19.77 -1.42 -32.90
N GLY A 576 -18.84 -0.48 -32.80
CA GLY A 576 -18.58 0.54 -33.80
C GLY A 576 -18.26 -0.04 -35.18
N MET A 577 -17.38 -1.04 -35.26
CA MET A 577 -17.03 -1.72 -36.52
C MET A 577 -18.24 -2.43 -37.14
N SER A 578 -19.04 -3.12 -36.32
CA SER A 578 -20.28 -3.77 -36.74
C SER A 578 -21.27 -2.74 -37.32
N MET A 579 -21.45 -1.60 -36.62
CA MET A 579 -22.34 -0.55 -37.10
C MET A 579 -21.82 0.21 -38.31
N LEU A 580 -20.50 0.34 -38.46
CA LEU A 580 -19.90 0.87 -39.69
C LEU A 580 -20.21 -0.06 -40.88
N GLY A 581 -20.09 -1.39 -40.66
CA GLY A 581 -20.51 -2.39 -41.63
C GLY A 581 -21.98 -2.27 -42.00
N TYR A 582 -22.85 -2.10 -41.01
CA TYR A 582 -24.28 -1.87 -41.21
C TYR A 582 -24.56 -0.61 -42.04
N CYS A 583 -23.81 0.47 -41.79
CA CYS A 583 -23.98 1.72 -42.54
C CYS A 583 -23.60 1.55 -44.02
N TYR A 584 -22.49 0.87 -44.31
CA TYR A 584 -22.11 0.56 -45.69
C TYR A 584 -23.09 -0.42 -46.36
N ASN A 585 -23.60 -1.40 -45.63
CA ASN A 585 -24.53 -2.41 -46.18
C ASN A 585 -25.88 -1.80 -46.59
N ASN A 586 -26.37 -0.84 -45.81
CA ASN A 586 -27.71 -0.27 -45.93
C ASN A 586 -27.72 1.19 -46.44
N GLY A 587 -26.56 1.80 -46.68
CA GLY A 587 -26.46 3.17 -47.16
C GLY A 587 -26.79 4.26 -46.11
N VAL A 588 -26.51 4.00 -44.83
CA VAL A 588 -26.82 4.95 -43.75
C VAL A 588 -25.73 6.02 -43.68
N GLY A 589 -26.00 7.19 -44.25
CA GLY A 589 -25.08 8.34 -44.21
C GLY A 589 -23.87 8.23 -45.16
N THR A 590 -23.81 7.16 -45.93
CA THR A 590 -22.81 6.82 -46.95
C THR A 590 -23.51 6.14 -48.13
N PRO A 591 -22.97 6.17 -49.36
CA PRO A 591 -23.40 5.24 -50.40
C PRO A 591 -23.26 3.77 -49.95
N ILE A 592 -24.11 2.91 -50.51
CA ILE A 592 -24.03 1.46 -50.27
C ILE A 592 -22.70 0.93 -50.81
N ASP A 593 -21.98 0.18 -50.00
CA ASP A 593 -20.69 -0.43 -50.33
C ASP A 593 -20.58 -1.79 -49.62
N LYS A 594 -21.07 -2.84 -50.27
CA LYS A 594 -21.13 -4.18 -49.67
C LYS A 594 -19.74 -4.73 -49.34
N MET A 595 -18.73 -4.46 -50.16
CA MET A 595 -17.37 -4.94 -49.88
C MET A 595 -16.80 -4.30 -48.61
N LYS A 596 -16.96 -2.99 -48.41
CA LYS A 596 -16.56 -2.34 -47.15
C LYS A 596 -17.39 -2.82 -45.96
N ALA A 597 -18.65 -3.16 -46.17
CA ALA A 597 -19.48 -3.77 -45.12
C ALA A 597 -18.88 -5.10 -44.66
N PHE A 598 -18.56 -5.98 -45.60
CA PHE A 598 -17.93 -7.27 -45.35
C PHE A 598 -16.60 -7.11 -44.60
N GLU A 599 -15.70 -6.25 -45.07
CA GLU A 599 -14.42 -5.99 -44.39
C GLU A 599 -14.61 -5.48 -42.95
N SER A 600 -15.60 -4.62 -42.72
CA SER A 600 -15.90 -4.07 -41.40
C SER A 600 -16.44 -5.15 -40.46
N TYR A 601 -17.36 -6.00 -40.94
CA TYR A 601 -17.86 -7.14 -40.17
C TYR A 601 -16.75 -8.14 -39.85
N GLN A 602 -15.89 -8.50 -40.82
CA GLN A 602 -14.75 -9.39 -40.57
C GLN A 602 -13.82 -8.86 -39.46
N LYS A 603 -13.55 -7.55 -39.44
CA LYS A 603 -12.75 -6.93 -38.37
C LYS A 603 -13.44 -7.04 -37.00
N ALA A 604 -14.75 -6.80 -36.93
CA ALA A 604 -15.52 -6.91 -35.70
C ALA A 604 -15.61 -8.38 -35.20
N VAL A 605 -15.75 -9.33 -36.11
CA VAL A 605 -15.80 -10.78 -35.83
C VAL A 605 -14.50 -11.26 -35.18
N LYS A 606 -13.34 -10.78 -35.65
CA LYS A 606 -12.03 -11.09 -35.03
C LYS A 606 -11.93 -10.64 -33.56
N LEU A 607 -12.77 -9.68 -33.15
CA LEU A 607 -12.86 -9.18 -31.78
C LEU A 607 -14.08 -9.76 -31.03
N GLY A 608 -14.74 -10.77 -31.58
CA GLY A 608 -15.84 -11.49 -30.93
C GLY A 608 -17.20 -10.80 -31.01
N ASN A 609 -17.42 -9.84 -31.92
CA ASN A 609 -18.73 -9.17 -32.01
C ASN A 609 -19.82 -10.10 -32.59
N ILE A 610 -20.82 -10.42 -31.76
CA ILE A 610 -21.91 -11.34 -32.11
C ILE A 610 -22.76 -10.81 -33.28
N SER A 611 -23.15 -9.53 -33.24
CA SER A 611 -23.96 -8.94 -34.32
C SER A 611 -23.22 -8.92 -35.66
N ALA A 612 -21.89 -8.76 -35.65
CA ALA A 612 -21.09 -8.85 -36.85
C ALA A 612 -21.00 -10.28 -37.38
N GLN A 613 -20.95 -11.30 -36.52
CA GLN A 613 -21.01 -12.71 -36.94
C GLN A 613 -22.32 -13.01 -37.66
N TYR A 614 -23.45 -12.58 -37.09
CA TYR A 614 -24.76 -12.72 -37.72
C TYR A 614 -24.83 -11.98 -39.07
N ASN A 615 -24.39 -10.73 -39.12
CA ASN A 615 -24.42 -9.95 -40.37
C ASN A 615 -23.45 -10.51 -41.43
N LEU A 616 -22.31 -11.06 -41.03
CA LEU A 616 -21.38 -11.74 -41.93
C LEU A 616 -22.01 -13.01 -42.52
N ALA A 617 -22.72 -13.78 -41.69
CA ALA A 617 -23.47 -14.97 -42.13
C ALA A 617 -24.55 -14.60 -43.17
N LEU A 618 -25.30 -13.51 -42.92
CA LEU A 618 -26.28 -12.99 -43.88
C LEU A 618 -25.63 -12.61 -45.22
N MET A 619 -24.44 -12.03 -45.21
CA MET A 619 -23.73 -11.67 -46.45
C MET A 619 -23.31 -12.90 -47.26
N TYR A 620 -22.79 -13.93 -46.59
CA TYR A 620 -22.45 -15.21 -47.23
C TYR A 620 -23.69 -15.93 -47.76
N GLU A 621 -24.80 -15.89 -47.01
CA GLU A 621 -26.07 -16.50 -47.42
C GLU A 621 -26.67 -15.81 -48.66
N ALA A 622 -26.63 -14.48 -48.69
CA ALA A 622 -27.19 -13.68 -49.77
C ALA A 622 -26.28 -13.61 -51.02
N GLY A 623 -24.95 -13.67 -50.85
CA GLY A 623 -23.99 -13.42 -51.92
C GLY A 623 -23.92 -11.96 -52.36
N GLU A 624 -24.22 -11.02 -51.47
CA GLU A 624 -24.24 -9.59 -51.80
C GLU A 624 -22.88 -8.92 -51.52
N GLY A 625 -22.12 -8.65 -52.58
CA GLY A 625 -20.79 -8.02 -52.50
C GLY A 625 -19.63 -8.98 -52.21
N ILE A 626 -19.95 -10.26 -51.99
CA ILE A 626 -19.03 -11.39 -51.90
C ILE A 626 -19.67 -12.61 -52.58
N GLU A 627 -18.89 -13.64 -52.87
CA GLU A 627 -19.43 -14.91 -53.37
C GLU A 627 -20.34 -15.57 -52.33
N LYS A 628 -21.46 -16.12 -52.79
CA LYS A 628 -22.42 -16.83 -51.94
C LYS A 628 -21.79 -18.13 -51.44
N ASP A 629 -21.81 -18.35 -50.13
CA ASP A 629 -21.29 -19.56 -49.48
C ASP A 629 -22.19 -19.95 -48.31
N ILE A 630 -23.00 -21.00 -48.51
CA ILE A 630 -23.95 -21.45 -47.48
C ILE A 630 -23.24 -22.13 -46.31
N ASP A 631 -22.10 -22.79 -46.54
CA ASP A 631 -21.38 -23.48 -45.47
C ASP A 631 -20.70 -22.48 -44.53
N GLU A 632 -20.11 -21.41 -45.08
CA GLU A 632 -19.64 -20.28 -44.28
C GLU A 632 -20.78 -19.56 -43.55
N ALA A 633 -21.94 -19.37 -44.20
CA ALA A 633 -23.11 -18.80 -43.53
C ALA A 633 -23.55 -19.63 -42.32
N ILE A 634 -23.67 -20.96 -42.49
CA ILE A 634 -23.99 -21.91 -41.41
C ILE A 634 -22.95 -21.82 -40.28
N TYR A 635 -21.66 -21.79 -40.63
CA TYR A 635 -20.57 -21.67 -39.66
C TYR A 635 -20.72 -20.42 -38.77
N TRP A 636 -20.94 -19.26 -39.40
CA TRP A 636 -21.06 -17.99 -38.67
C TRP A 636 -22.38 -17.86 -37.90
N TYR A 637 -23.50 -18.36 -38.43
CA TYR A 637 -24.76 -18.43 -37.67
C TYR A 637 -24.63 -19.31 -36.44
N LYS A 638 -23.96 -20.46 -36.56
CA LYS A 638 -23.68 -21.33 -35.42
C LYS A 638 -22.85 -20.62 -34.36
N LYS A 639 -21.78 -19.92 -34.75
CA LYS A 639 -20.95 -19.14 -33.81
C LYS A 639 -21.73 -18.06 -33.07
N ALA A 640 -22.60 -17.33 -33.76
CA ALA A 640 -23.45 -16.32 -33.13
C ALA A 640 -24.50 -16.95 -32.20
N SER A 641 -25.12 -18.06 -32.62
CA SER A 641 -26.11 -18.80 -31.84
C SER A 641 -25.53 -19.42 -30.56
N GLU A 642 -24.32 -19.98 -30.62
CA GLU A 642 -23.58 -20.50 -29.45
C GLU A 642 -23.33 -19.40 -28.40
N GLN A 643 -23.31 -18.13 -28.80
CA GLN A 643 -23.17 -16.96 -27.94
C GLN A 643 -24.52 -16.30 -27.57
N GLY A 644 -25.64 -16.91 -27.95
CA GLY A 644 -26.99 -16.52 -27.54
C GLY A 644 -27.76 -15.63 -28.54
N ASP A 645 -27.28 -15.48 -29.78
CA ASP A 645 -28.03 -14.76 -30.81
C ASP A 645 -29.21 -15.61 -31.32
N ARG A 646 -30.42 -15.17 -31.01
CA ARG A 646 -31.67 -15.88 -31.35
C ARG A 646 -32.02 -15.79 -32.83
N ASP A 647 -31.67 -14.70 -33.50
CA ASP A 647 -31.93 -14.54 -34.93
C ASP A 647 -31.01 -15.47 -35.73
N ALA A 648 -29.76 -15.60 -35.28
CA ALA A 648 -28.82 -16.58 -35.80
C ALA A 648 -29.29 -18.02 -35.58
N GLU A 649 -29.78 -18.37 -34.38
CA GLU A 649 -30.31 -19.70 -34.08
C GLU A 649 -31.50 -20.06 -34.99
N ASN A 650 -32.44 -19.13 -35.17
CA ASN A 650 -33.60 -19.35 -36.03
C ASN A 650 -33.18 -19.51 -37.49
N ARG A 651 -32.23 -18.69 -37.97
CA ARG A 651 -31.76 -18.77 -39.35
C ARG A 651 -30.94 -20.03 -39.62
N LEU A 652 -30.14 -20.47 -38.65
CA LEU A 652 -29.39 -21.73 -38.70
C LEU A 652 -30.33 -22.92 -38.87
N LYS A 653 -31.38 -23.02 -38.04
CA LYS A 653 -32.38 -24.11 -38.13
C LYS A 653 -33.00 -24.18 -39.52
N LEU A 654 -33.40 -23.03 -40.06
CA LEU A 654 -33.99 -22.94 -41.40
C LEU A 654 -33.02 -23.43 -42.49
N LEU A 655 -31.75 -23.01 -42.43
CA LEU A 655 -30.74 -23.43 -43.42
C LEU A 655 -30.40 -24.92 -43.30
N GLU A 656 -30.34 -25.47 -42.09
CA GLU A 656 -30.12 -26.90 -41.89
C GLU A 656 -31.31 -27.75 -42.38
N GLU A 657 -32.54 -27.25 -42.26
CA GLU A 657 -33.74 -27.88 -42.83
C GLU A 657 -33.68 -27.90 -44.37
N ILE A 658 -33.40 -26.75 -44.99
CA ILE A 658 -33.27 -26.64 -46.46
C ILE A 658 -32.17 -27.57 -46.98
N LYS A 659 -31.01 -27.61 -46.33
CA LYS A 659 -29.90 -28.47 -46.74
C LYS A 659 -30.26 -29.96 -46.68
N LYS A 660 -31.00 -30.38 -45.65
CA LYS A 660 -31.52 -31.76 -45.54
C LYS A 660 -32.53 -32.08 -46.64
N GLU A 661 -33.39 -31.14 -47.01
CA GLU A 661 -34.34 -31.32 -48.11
C GLU A 661 -33.64 -31.41 -49.47
N ASP A 662 -32.66 -30.55 -49.75
CA ASP A 662 -31.86 -30.58 -50.98
C ASP A 662 -31.05 -31.88 -51.11
N GLU A 663 -30.43 -32.36 -50.02
CA GLU A 663 -29.74 -33.65 -49.96
C GLU A 663 -30.71 -34.82 -50.21
N MET A 664 -31.94 -34.76 -49.66
CA MET A 664 -32.98 -35.76 -49.92
C MET A 664 -33.47 -35.74 -51.38
N ILE A 665 -33.59 -34.57 -52.00
CA ILE A 665 -33.99 -34.43 -53.41
C ILE A 665 -32.91 -34.98 -54.34
N LEU A 666 -31.63 -34.64 -54.09
CA LEU A 666 -30.48 -35.21 -54.82
C LEU A 666 -30.41 -36.74 -54.68
N PHE A 667 -30.65 -37.26 -53.47
CA PHE A 667 -30.71 -38.69 -53.23
C PHE A 667 -31.84 -39.37 -54.04
N LYS A 668 -33.05 -38.79 -54.06
CA LYS A 668 -34.19 -39.31 -54.83
C LYS A 668 -34.03 -39.17 -56.35
N GLY A 669 -33.40 -38.10 -56.84
CA GLY A 669 -33.11 -37.88 -58.26
C GLY A 669 -32.11 -38.89 -58.84
N ASN A 670 -31.11 -39.28 -58.04
CA ASN A 670 -30.15 -40.34 -58.42
C ASN A 670 -30.78 -41.74 -58.50
N PHE A 671 -31.91 -41.98 -57.81
CA PHE A 671 -32.69 -43.22 -57.93
C PHE A 671 -33.61 -43.26 -59.16
N HIS A 672 -33.98 -42.12 -59.74
CA HIS A 672 -34.76 -42.08 -61.00
C HIS A 672 -33.88 -42.16 -62.25
N ASN A 673 -32.67 -41.59 -62.24
CA ASN A 673 -31.72 -41.70 -63.35
C ASN A 673 -31.01 -43.06 -63.47
N SER A 674 -31.05 -43.90 -62.42
CA SER A 674 -30.48 -45.25 -62.45
C SER A 674 -31.45 -46.34 -62.95
N LYS A 675 -32.68 -45.98 -63.36
CA LYS A 675 -33.67 -46.89 -63.97
C LYS A 675 -33.83 -46.75 -65.50
N LEU A 676 -33.00 -45.95 -66.16
CA LEU A 676 -33.05 -45.74 -67.62
C LEU A 676 -31.95 -46.48 -68.41
N PHE A 677 -31.21 -47.39 -67.77
CA PHE A 677 -30.31 -48.34 -68.43
C PHE A 677 -30.62 -49.78 -67.99
N VAL A 678 -31.71 -50.35 -68.50
CA VAL A 678 -31.88 -51.80 -68.70
C VAL A 678 -32.58 -52.01 -70.04
#